data_AF-A0A9N8V979-F1
#
_entry.id   AF-A0A9N8V979-F1
#
_cell.length_a   1.000
_cell.length_b   1.000
_cell.length_c   1.000
_cell.angle_alpha   90.00
_cell.angle_beta   90.00
_cell.angle_gamma   90.00
#
_symmetry.space_group_name_H-M   'P 1'
#
loop_
_entity.id
_entity.type
_entity.pdbx_description
1 polymer ?
#
loop_
_entity_poly.entity_id
_entity_poly.type
_entity_poly.pdbx_seq_one_letter_code
_entity_poly.pdbx_strand_id
1 'polypeptide(L)'
;MGKENSKADTSMNDSFPIEEQRSSLKVEVISTVTTPPMPALVSDGDNQKIESKPITVNGTEERNLTCNFEIQIRLHHLGHFRDDPVGFMIQLRAYYQGTGWRSYKNYIGARILYEGYTEEVKERVLNSERVLYMIAYLAEKQTKALAQTMPNASPKVFAARKKVFESELHSVAVKMMDRLIANFNSLRFMRIFAFFTNNILVRMYHQGIHISEPEFLELRRIAIIAAENSQSLVILPCHKSHIDYLVISYIFFRLGLALPHIAAGDNLDLPILGKILKRGGAFYIRRSWGEDQLYGSVVKEYVEGLLERGHNVECFIEGTRSRTGKVLPPKLGILKIFLECILSGRAKDCWIVPMSVQYDKVIETESYVNELLGIPKERESLWGVVTNTGLLQLKWGRIDVRFAKPFSLQSYIQDQASRRKTFNPVNDLINESHKITLLRALGYRVLSDINSASVVMPTALVGTVILTLRGRGVGRKELIRRVEWLRAAILKKGGRVADFGDMTTGDIVDRAINVLKDLIKERKDLLEPVFYAEKRFELSYYPIVSAAMYTKIKQGGAKPAQILHGYVQLTEIERSIGRENYDFYCFLIWPFIETYWLAAVSLFSMTPSNPPPQPTTTIVKKTSSKKPIITWFNEHDFHNKCQLFGKTLYYQGDLSYFEAVNKETLKNAFILLEEVGIIMVKRSRDDKIKPTIALAVDYIPTRNSDGAIEPKGKLWELVERIGKFRREGKNRRDNATVSSRVLSLAELVGAPTTADVVVMTNLMSRPVKAGKPEAKL
;
A
#
# COMPACT_ATOMS: atom_id res chain seq x y z
N MET A 1 3.25 -43.06 63.83
CA MET A 1 4.14 -43.63 64.85
C MET A 1 5.54 -43.67 64.25
N GLY A 2 6.61 -43.07 64.80
CA GLY A 2 6.79 -42.24 66.01
C GLY A 2 6.97 -40.75 65.67
N LYS A 3 6.48 -39.81 66.51
CA LYS A 3 6.98 -39.36 67.84
C LYS A 3 8.27 -38.54 67.69
N GLU A 4 8.45 -37.34 68.24
CA GLU A 4 7.73 -36.56 69.27
C GLU A 4 8.29 -35.10 69.29
N ASN A 5 7.39 -34.12 69.32
CA ASN A 5 7.29 -32.99 70.26
C ASN A 5 8.52 -32.16 70.71
N SER A 6 8.38 -30.82 70.65
CA SER A 6 8.38 -29.96 71.85
C SER A 6 7.73 -28.58 71.58
N LYS A 7 7.10 -28.05 72.63
CA LYS A 7 6.30 -26.82 72.76
C LYS A 7 7.07 -25.76 73.56
N ALA A 8 6.53 -24.53 73.55
CA ALA A 8 6.48 -23.54 74.65
C ALA A 8 7.78 -22.72 74.90
N ASP A 9 7.80 -21.47 75.38
CA ASP A 9 6.78 -20.46 75.72
C ASP A 9 7.50 -19.11 76.00
N THR A 10 6.75 -18.00 75.94
CA THR A 10 6.80 -16.76 76.77
C THR A 10 8.01 -15.78 76.87
N SER A 11 7.71 -14.53 76.46
CA SER A 11 7.65 -13.28 77.29
C SER A 11 8.78 -12.22 77.32
N MET A 12 8.30 -10.96 77.25
CA MET A 12 8.76 -9.68 77.86
C MET A 12 9.94 -8.90 77.23
N ASN A 13 9.68 -7.73 76.62
CA ASN A 13 9.75 -6.33 77.16
C ASN A 13 11.20 -5.81 77.24
N ASP A 14 11.64 -4.61 76.83
CA ASP A 14 11.09 -3.26 76.59
C ASP A 14 11.92 -2.62 75.43
N SER A 15 11.54 -1.61 74.64
CA SER A 15 11.20 -0.22 75.03
C SER A 15 10.96 0.63 73.76
N PHE A 16 9.93 1.47 73.83
CA PHE A 16 9.46 2.52 72.89
C PHE A 16 10.39 3.76 72.88
N PRO A 17 10.33 4.75 71.92
CA PRO A 17 9.09 5.54 71.66
C PRO A 17 8.82 6.25 70.29
N ILE A 18 7.51 6.52 70.07
CA ILE A 18 6.86 7.76 69.50
C ILE A 18 7.06 8.02 67.98
N GLU A 19 6.12 8.42 67.11
CA GLU A 19 4.71 8.91 67.04
C GLU A 19 4.25 8.54 65.60
N GLU A 20 2.99 8.33 65.22
CA GLU A 20 2.00 9.39 64.96
C GLU A 20 0.64 8.78 64.54
N GLN A 21 -0.41 9.55 64.72
CA GLN A 21 -1.80 9.17 64.95
C GLN A 21 -2.59 8.67 63.73
N ARG A 22 -3.48 7.69 63.98
CA ARG A 22 -4.70 7.45 63.19
C ARG A 22 -5.87 8.18 63.87
N SER A 23 -6.63 8.94 63.10
CA SER A 23 -8.07 9.12 63.37
C SER A 23 -8.88 9.09 62.08
N SER A 24 -9.84 8.17 62.09
CA SER A 24 -11.01 7.97 61.23
C SER A 24 -11.59 9.21 60.54
N LEU A 25 -12.06 9.04 59.29
CA LEU A 25 -13.31 9.67 58.85
C LEU A 25 -13.96 8.94 57.65
N LYS A 26 -15.29 8.85 57.79
CA LYS A 26 -16.36 8.26 56.99
C LYS A 26 -16.18 8.29 55.46
N VAL A 27 -16.51 7.16 54.84
CA VAL A 27 -16.73 7.02 53.40
C VAL A 27 -18.11 7.62 53.07
N GLU A 28 -18.10 8.80 52.46
CA GLU A 28 -19.25 9.33 51.72
C GLU A 28 -19.06 9.04 50.22
N VAL A 29 -20.08 8.40 49.65
CA VAL A 29 -20.22 8.12 48.22
C VAL A 29 -20.48 9.45 47.52
N ILE A 30 -19.48 9.97 46.80
CA ILE A 30 -19.66 11.03 45.81
C ILE A 30 -19.46 10.42 44.43
N SER A 31 -20.58 10.15 43.77
CA SER A 31 -20.68 9.89 42.34
C SER A 31 -20.28 11.16 41.57
N THR A 32 -19.09 11.18 40.98
CA THR A 32 -18.75 11.95 39.76
C THR A 32 -17.36 11.52 39.29
N VAL A 33 -17.28 10.39 38.56
CA VAL A 33 -16.05 10.02 37.85
C VAL A 33 -16.01 10.82 36.53
N THR A 34 -15.64 12.09 36.62
CA THR A 34 -15.08 12.83 35.49
C THR A 34 -13.59 12.52 35.44
N THR A 35 -13.22 11.55 34.61
CA THR A 35 -11.80 11.27 34.32
C THR A 35 -11.15 12.51 33.68
N PRO A 36 -9.97 12.98 34.15
CA PRO A 36 -9.29 14.10 33.52
C PRO A 36 -8.77 13.68 32.12
N PRO A 37 -8.77 14.59 31.12
CA PRO A 37 -8.18 14.31 29.82
C PRO A 37 -6.67 14.04 29.96
N MET A 38 -6.15 13.07 29.21
CA MET A 38 -4.71 12.83 29.07
C MET A 38 -3.99 14.17 28.79
N PRO A 39 -2.92 14.51 29.52
CA PRO A 39 -2.11 15.67 29.20
C PRO A 39 -1.53 15.51 27.80
N ALA A 40 -1.33 16.64 27.13
CA ALA A 40 -0.49 16.67 25.95
C ALA A 40 0.90 16.14 26.32
N LEU A 41 1.51 15.28 25.49
CA LEU A 41 2.96 15.03 25.58
C LEU A 41 3.80 16.28 25.20
N VAL A 42 3.13 17.37 24.84
CA VAL A 42 3.67 18.70 24.58
C VAL A 42 2.90 19.68 25.45
N SER A 43 3.36 19.90 26.68
CA SER A 43 2.88 21.02 27.49
C SER A 43 3.33 22.34 26.84
N ASP A 44 2.56 23.42 26.97
CA ASP A 44 2.90 24.75 26.43
C ASP A 44 4.19 25.36 27.07
N GLY A 45 4.89 24.63 27.95
CA GLY A 45 6.08 25.10 28.69
C GLY A 45 7.41 24.39 28.42
N ASP A 46 7.45 23.31 27.64
CA ASP A 46 8.70 22.52 27.45
C ASP A 46 9.60 23.11 26.36
N ASN A 47 10.23 24.25 26.67
CA ASN A 47 11.31 24.87 25.90
C ASN A 47 12.55 25.15 26.76
N GLN A 48 12.79 24.33 27.81
CA GLN A 48 14.06 24.39 28.53
C GLN A 48 15.10 23.53 27.82
N LYS A 49 16.21 24.18 27.45
CA LYS A 49 17.41 23.56 26.86
C LYS A 49 17.81 22.31 27.65
N ILE A 50 17.76 21.16 26.99
CA ILE A 50 18.33 19.91 27.52
C ILE A 50 19.85 20.04 27.39
N GLU A 51 20.51 20.48 28.47
CA GLU A 51 21.97 20.34 28.59
C GLU A 51 22.31 18.86 28.75
N SER A 52 23.01 18.32 27.76
CA SER A 52 23.54 16.96 27.79
C SER A 52 24.69 16.87 28.79
N LYS A 53 24.48 16.22 29.93
CA LYS A 53 25.59 15.62 30.69
C LYS A 53 25.74 14.15 30.31
N PRO A 54 26.96 13.67 29.98
CA PRO A 54 27.17 12.28 29.62
C PRO A 54 27.12 11.39 30.86
N ILE A 55 26.22 10.41 30.86
CA ILE A 55 26.18 9.35 31.87
C ILE A 55 27.22 8.30 31.48
N THR A 56 28.24 8.13 32.32
CA THR A 56 29.23 7.07 32.20
C THR A 56 28.59 5.76 32.66
N VAL A 57 28.52 4.76 31.77
CA VAL A 57 27.98 3.43 32.07
C VAL A 57 29.12 2.53 32.55
N ASN A 58 29.14 2.19 33.84
CA ASN A 58 29.87 1.03 34.33
C ASN A 58 29.03 -0.23 34.12
N GLY A 59 29.68 -1.27 33.60
CA GLY A 59 29.04 -2.45 33.05
C GLY A 59 28.47 -3.44 34.08
N THR A 60 27.93 -4.51 33.51
CA THR A 60 27.32 -5.71 34.11
C THR A 60 25.88 -5.56 34.60
N GLU A 61 24.94 -5.63 33.65
CA GLU A 61 23.69 -6.44 33.72
C GLU A 61 22.88 -6.26 32.42
N GLU A 62 23.32 -6.89 31.33
CA GLU A 62 22.46 -7.15 30.16
C GLU A 62 21.87 -8.55 30.29
N ARG A 63 20.60 -8.66 30.69
CA ARG A 63 19.71 -9.77 30.32
C ARG A 63 18.25 -9.44 30.66
N ASN A 64 17.46 -9.34 29.58
CA ASN A 64 16.01 -9.59 29.52
C ASN A 64 15.10 -8.71 30.38
N LEU A 65 14.77 -7.50 29.91
CA LEU A 65 13.51 -6.79 30.18
C LEU A 65 13.30 -5.69 29.11
N THR A 66 13.02 -6.09 27.86
CA THR A 66 12.45 -5.14 26.88
C THR A 66 10.96 -4.98 27.19
N CYS A 67 10.63 -4.13 28.15
CA CYS A 67 9.26 -3.64 28.31
C CYS A 67 9.03 -2.59 27.22
N ASN A 68 8.45 -3.01 26.09
CA ASN A 68 8.05 -2.08 25.03
C ASN A 68 6.84 -1.29 25.52
N PHE A 69 7.03 -0.02 25.89
CA PHE A 69 5.91 0.86 26.15
C PHE A 69 5.28 1.32 24.82
N GLU A 70 3.96 1.13 24.68
CA GLU A 70 3.17 1.64 23.55
C GLU A 70 2.38 2.87 23.98
N ILE A 71 2.46 3.95 23.21
CA ILE A 71 1.55 5.09 23.35
C ILE A 71 0.23 4.67 22.72
N GLN A 72 -0.75 4.36 23.57
CA GLN A 72 -2.12 4.25 23.13
C GLN A 72 -2.71 5.66 23.00
N ILE A 73 -2.93 6.12 21.76
CA ILE A 73 -3.80 7.29 21.54
C ILE A 73 -5.22 6.81 21.82
N ARG A 74 -5.64 6.91 23.07
CA ARG A 74 -7.03 6.65 23.46
C ARG A 74 -7.93 7.65 22.74
N LEU A 75 -8.62 7.11 21.75
CA LEU A 75 -9.80 7.67 21.14
C LEU A 75 -10.87 7.65 22.24
N HIS A 76 -11.12 8.77 22.90
CA HIS A 76 -12.14 8.80 23.94
C HIS A 76 -13.49 8.40 23.31
N HIS A 77 -14.23 7.50 23.95
CA HIS A 77 -15.60 7.20 23.56
C HIS A 77 -16.45 8.38 23.99
N LEU A 78 -16.79 9.23 23.02
CA LEU A 78 -17.50 10.47 23.23
C LEU A 78 -18.90 10.23 22.70
N GLY A 79 -19.91 10.48 23.54
CA GLY A 79 -21.28 10.10 23.22
C GLY A 79 -21.69 10.66 21.86
N HIS A 80 -22.37 9.83 21.06
CA HIS A 80 -22.90 10.26 19.78
C HIS A 80 -23.81 11.46 20.02
N PHE A 81 -23.96 12.39 19.08
CA PHE A 81 -25.00 13.42 19.18
C PHE A 81 -26.41 12.85 19.47
N ARG A 82 -26.66 11.57 19.18
CA ARG A 82 -27.93 10.88 19.44
C ARG A 82 -27.97 10.24 20.83
N ASP A 83 -26.81 9.90 21.40
CA ASP A 83 -26.67 9.24 22.70
C ASP A 83 -26.39 10.25 23.83
N ASP A 84 -25.61 11.30 23.54
CA ASP A 84 -25.26 12.43 24.40
C ASP A 84 -25.05 13.71 23.55
N PRO A 85 -26.14 14.42 23.17
CA PRO A 85 -26.04 15.66 22.39
C PRO A 85 -25.29 16.77 23.13
N VAL A 86 -25.36 16.81 24.46
CA VAL A 86 -24.77 17.87 25.27
C VAL A 86 -23.25 17.71 25.35
N GLY A 87 -22.77 16.51 25.69
CA GLY A 87 -21.34 16.21 25.71
C GLY A 87 -20.67 16.39 24.35
N PHE A 88 -21.37 16.01 23.27
CA PHE A 88 -20.93 16.27 21.90
C PHE A 88 -20.73 17.76 21.64
N MET A 89 -21.70 18.61 22.00
CA MET A 89 -21.64 20.06 21.78
C MET A 89 -20.55 20.74 22.64
N ILE A 90 -20.37 20.31 23.89
CA ILE A 90 -19.31 20.81 24.78
C ILE A 90 -17.93 20.56 24.15
N GLN A 91 -17.71 19.37 23.60
CA GLN A 91 -16.43 19.01 23.00
C GLN A 91 -16.19 19.69 21.66
N LEU A 92 -17.23 19.79 20.83
CA LEU A 92 -17.15 20.57 19.61
C LEU A 92 -16.76 22.02 19.93
N ARG A 93 -17.35 22.61 20.98
CA ARG A 93 -16.97 23.94 21.48
C ARG A 93 -15.52 23.98 21.96
N ALA A 94 -15.04 22.97 22.70
CA ALA A 94 -13.66 22.90 23.17
C ALA A 94 -12.63 22.81 22.01
N TYR A 95 -12.94 22.04 20.95
CA TYR A 95 -12.14 22.02 19.72
C TYR A 95 -12.22 23.36 18.98
N TYR A 96 -13.41 23.94 18.85
CA TYR A 96 -13.60 25.23 18.18
C TYR A 96 -12.78 26.34 18.85
N GLN A 97 -12.90 26.46 20.18
CA GLN A 97 -12.18 27.44 20.99
C GLN A 97 -10.68 27.10 21.07
N GLY A 98 -10.33 25.80 21.04
CA GLY A 98 -8.96 25.29 21.05
C GLY A 98 -8.34 25.32 22.44
N THR A 99 -8.93 24.57 23.38
CA THR A 99 -8.46 24.47 24.77
C THR A 99 -7.42 23.35 24.95
N GLY A 100 -6.31 23.63 25.64
CA GLY A 100 -5.21 22.68 25.87
C GLY A 100 -4.53 22.26 24.56
N TRP A 101 -4.20 20.97 24.42
CA TRP A 101 -3.55 20.43 23.20
C TRP A 101 -4.38 20.66 21.92
N ARG A 102 -5.70 20.81 22.03
CA ARG A 102 -6.61 21.08 20.90
C ARG A 102 -6.41 22.47 20.30
N SER A 103 -5.65 23.34 20.97
CA SER A 103 -5.29 24.65 20.44
C SER A 103 -4.47 24.50 19.15
N TYR A 104 -3.58 23.50 19.10
CA TYR A 104 -2.69 23.24 17.98
C TYR A 104 -1.98 24.51 17.46
N LYS A 105 -1.62 25.43 18.37
CA LYS A 105 -0.91 26.68 18.04
C LYS A 105 0.61 26.51 18.05
N ASN A 106 1.11 25.68 18.96
CA ASN A 106 2.53 25.47 19.23
C ASN A 106 2.94 24.06 18.83
N TYR A 107 2.86 23.75 17.53
CA TYR A 107 3.31 22.46 17.00
C TYR A 107 4.76 22.55 16.52
N ILE A 108 5.45 21.42 16.48
CA ILE A 108 6.83 21.29 16.00
C ILE A 108 6.84 21.25 14.47
N GLY A 109 7.59 22.15 13.84
CA GLY A 109 7.76 22.24 12.39
C GLY A 109 7.42 23.62 11.83
N ALA A 110 7.52 23.77 10.51
CA ALA A 110 7.29 25.06 9.85
C ALA A 110 5.85 25.58 10.03
N ARG A 111 5.70 26.90 10.16
CA ARG A 111 4.40 27.54 10.30
C ARG A 111 3.64 27.50 8.98
N ILE A 112 2.51 26.79 8.96
CA ILE A 112 1.67 26.55 7.77
C ILE A 112 0.24 27.04 7.97
N LEU A 113 -0.23 27.20 9.21
CA LEU A 113 -1.61 27.60 9.53
C LEU A 113 -1.69 29.10 9.86
N TYR A 114 -1.92 29.93 8.84
CA TYR A 114 -2.18 31.37 8.99
C TYR A 114 -3.04 31.91 7.85
N GLU A 115 -3.72 33.03 8.10
CA GLU A 115 -4.53 33.70 7.08
C GLU A 115 -3.63 34.23 5.95
N GLY A 116 -3.98 33.94 4.70
CA GLY A 116 -3.19 34.33 3.53
C GLY A 116 -2.14 33.32 3.07
N TYR A 117 -1.90 32.22 3.81
CA TYR A 117 -0.94 31.17 3.44
C TYR A 117 -1.06 30.72 1.98
N THR A 118 -2.28 30.38 1.56
CA THR A 118 -2.54 29.81 0.22
C THR A 118 -2.22 30.82 -0.88
N GLU A 119 -2.54 32.11 -0.67
CA GLU A 119 -2.28 33.15 -1.67
C GLU A 119 -0.79 33.46 -1.76
N GLU A 120 -0.08 33.52 -0.63
CA GLU A 120 1.38 33.70 -0.61
C GLU A 120 2.11 32.60 -1.38
N VAL A 121 1.73 31.33 -1.14
CA VAL A 121 2.34 30.19 -1.84
C VAL A 121 1.99 30.21 -3.33
N LYS A 122 0.75 30.55 -3.67
CA LYS A 122 0.29 30.66 -5.06
C LYS A 122 1.04 31.76 -5.82
N GLU A 123 1.14 32.95 -5.25
CA GLU A 123 1.83 34.09 -5.85
C GLU A 123 3.31 33.77 -6.10
N ARG A 124 3.99 33.17 -5.12
CA ARG A 124 5.40 32.80 -5.28
C ARG A 124 5.63 31.79 -6.40
N VAL A 125 4.77 30.77 -6.54
CA VAL A 125 4.92 29.77 -7.60
C VAL A 125 4.70 30.39 -8.98
N LEU A 126 3.65 31.21 -9.13
CA LEU A 126 3.31 31.85 -10.40
C LEU A 126 4.36 32.88 -10.83
N ASN A 127 4.95 33.60 -9.88
CA ASN A 127 6.01 34.59 -10.12
C ASN A 127 7.43 33.98 -10.12
N SER A 128 7.56 32.66 -10.04
CA SER A 128 8.88 32.02 -10.10
C SER A 128 9.51 32.14 -11.49
N GLU A 129 10.82 32.30 -11.53
CA GLU A 129 11.57 32.37 -12.80
C GLU A 129 11.30 31.15 -13.70
N ARG A 130 11.18 29.95 -13.10
CA ARG A 130 10.91 28.71 -13.83
C ARG A 130 9.56 28.74 -14.54
N VAL A 131 8.49 29.17 -13.86
CA VAL A 131 7.14 29.20 -14.43
C VAL A 131 7.04 30.31 -15.46
N LEU A 132 7.55 31.51 -15.17
CA LEU A 132 7.57 32.63 -16.10
C LEU A 132 8.38 32.31 -17.37
N TYR A 133 9.54 31.68 -17.22
CA TYR A 133 10.34 31.20 -18.36
C TYR A 133 9.57 30.20 -19.21
N MET A 134 8.92 29.20 -18.59
CA MET A 134 8.16 28.19 -19.33
C MET A 134 6.97 28.80 -20.08
N ILE A 135 6.29 29.78 -19.49
CA ILE A 135 5.21 30.55 -20.14
C ILE A 135 5.76 31.28 -21.37
N ALA A 136 6.86 32.03 -21.22
CA ALA A 136 7.48 32.76 -22.33
C ALA A 136 7.98 31.82 -23.45
N TYR A 137 8.58 30.69 -23.07
CA TYR A 137 9.07 29.66 -23.99
C TYR A 137 7.94 29.04 -24.82
N LEU A 138 6.83 28.66 -24.17
CA LEU A 138 5.68 28.07 -24.85
C LEU A 138 4.95 29.08 -25.73
N ALA A 139 4.81 30.33 -25.27
CA ALA A 139 4.26 31.43 -26.07
C ALA A 139 5.10 31.67 -27.34
N GLU A 140 6.42 31.62 -27.22
CA GLU A 140 7.32 31.74 -28.37
C GLU A 140 7.17 30.54 -29.34
N LYS A 141 7.09 29.31 -28.81
CA LYS A 141 6.86 28.11 -29.62
C LYS A 141 5.55 28.19 -30.41
N GLN A 142 4.47 28.65 -29.77
CA GLN A 142 3.17 28.85 -30.42
C GLN A 142 3.23 29.97 -31.48
N THR A 143 3.92 31.07 -31.17
CA THR A 143 4.12 32.18 -32.11
C THR A 143 4.91 31.75 -33.34
N LYS A 144 5.95 30.92 -33.17
CA LYS A 144 6.73 30.34 -34.28
C LYS A 144 5.90 29.40 -35.16
N ALA A 145 5.06 28.55 -34.54
CA ALA A 145 4.14 27.71 -35.29
C ALA A 145 3.11 28.55 -36.09
N LEU A 146 2.60 29.63 -35.50
CA LEU A 146 1.71 30.56 -36.19
C LEU A 146 2.41 31.28 -37.36
N ALA A 147 3.67 31.69 -37.19
CA ALA A 147 4.45 32.32 -38.25
C ALA A 147 4.65 31.41 -39.48
N GLN A 148 4.77 30.09 -39.26
CA GLN A 148 4.81 29.11 -40.36
C GLN A 148 3.50 29.04 -41.14
N THR A 149 2.36 29.28 -40.49
CA THR A 149 1.04 29.29 -41.14
C THR A 149 0.67 30.64 -41.76
N MET A 150 1.32 31.74 -41.37
CA MET A 150 1.06 33.10 -41.85
C MET A 150 2.37 33.84 -42.20
N PRO A 151 3.06 33.48 -43.29
CA PRO A 151 4.39 34.02 -43.61
C PRO A 151 4.41 35.53 -43.94
N ASN A 152 3.26 36.11 -44.32
CA ASN A 152 3.17 37.51 -44.76
C ASN A 152 2.79 38.52 -43.65
N ALA A 153 2.66 38.08 -42.40
CA ALA A 153 2.29 38.97 -41.30
C ALA A 153 3.48 39.81 -40.78
N SER A 154 3.21 41.06 -40.37
CA SER A 154 4.24 41.97 -39.85
C SER A 154 4.81 41.49 -38.50
N PRO A 155 6.11 41.69 -38.22
CA PRO A 155 6.72 41.38 -36.91
C PRO A 155 5.99 41.98 -35.70
N LYS A 156 5.34 43.14 -35.85
CA LYS A 156 4.52 43.77 -34.80
C LYS A 156 3.30 42.92 -34.42
N VAL A 157 2.68 42.25 -35.39
CA VAL A 157 1.53 41.37 -35.16
C VAL A 157 1.95 40.15 -34.36
N PHE A 158 3.11 39.56 -34.68
CA PHE A 158 3.66 38.43 -33.92
C PHE A 158 4.04 38.82 -32.48
N ALA A 159 4.62 40.01 -32.28
CA ALA A 159 4.93 40.51 -30.94
C ALA A 159 3.66 40.74 -30.10
N ALA A 160 2.60 41.30 -30.71
CA ALA A 160 1.32 41.46 -30.04
C ALA A 160 0.67 40.10 -29.70
N ARG A 161 0.71 39.15 -30.63
CA ARG A 161 0.20 37.78 -30.41
C ARG A 161 0.97 37.03 -29.34
N LYS A 162 2.29 37.16 -29.27
CA LYS A 162 3.12 36.58 -28.21
C LYS A 162 2.65 37.01 -26.82
N LYS A 163 2.43 38.32 -26.62
CA LYS A 163 1.91 38.85 -25.33
C LYS A 163 0.53 38.29 -24.97
N VAL A 164 -0.34 38.10 -25.96
CA VAL A 164 -1.65 37.46 -25.75
C VAL A 164 -1.47 36.01 -25.29
N PHE A 165 -0.63 35.23 -25.98
CA PHE A 165 -0.34 33.85 -25.58
C PHE A 165 0.28 33.75 -24.18
N GLU A 166 1.19 34.66 -23.81
CA GLU A 166 1.74 34.74 -22.46
C GLU A 166 0.64 34.96 -21.40
N SER A 167 -0.28 35.89 -21.65
CA SER A 167 -1.42 36.15 -20.76
C SER A 167 -2.37 34.96 -20.65
N GLU A 168 -2.68 34.29 -21.77
CA GLU A 168 -3.51 33.09 -21.80
C GLU A 168 -2.85 31.93 -21.02
N LEU A 169 -1.56 31.69 -21.26
CA LEU A 169 -0.78 30.66 -20.55
C LEU A 169 -0.64 30.98 -19.06
N HIS A 170 -0.51 32.26 -18.69
CA HIS A 170 -0.53 32.67 -17.29
C HIS A 170 -1.89 32.38 -16.64
N SER A 171 -3.00 32.68 -17.32
CA SER A 171 -4.36 32.32 -16.85
C SER A 171 -4.52 30.80 -16.69
N VAL A 172 -3.93 30.02 -17.61
CA VAL A 172 -3.88 28.55 -17.50
C VAL A 172 -3.07 28.10 -16.29
N ALA A 173 -1.90 28.71 -16.04
CA ALA A 173 -1.07 28.42 -14.88
C ALA A 173 -1.80 28.73 -13.56
N VAL A 174 -2.53 29.85 -13.48
CA VAL A 174 -3.37 30.20 -12.33
C VAL A 174 -4.42 29.11 -12.08
N LYS A 175 -5.15 28.68 -13.13
CA LYS A 175 -6.15 27.60 -13.01
C LYS A 175 -5.53 26.26 -12.62
N MET A 176 -4.33 25.95 -13.12
CA MET A 176 -3.58 24.77 -12.70
C MET A 176 -3.24 24.83 -11.21
N MET A 177 -2.76 25.99 -10.75
CA MET A 177 -2.40 26.21 -9.34
C MET A 177 -3.61 26.13 -8.42
N ASP A 178 -4.75 26.71 -8.81
CA ASP A 178 -6.00 26.66 -8.03
C ASP A 178 -6.52 25.24 -7.83
N ARG A 179 -6.31 24.35 -8.79
CA ARG A 179 -6.64 22.93 -8.65
C ARG A 179 -5.60 22.20 -7.80
N LEU A 180 -4.33 22.51 -7.99
CA LEU A 180 -3.21 21.84 -7.35
C LEU A 180 -3.11 22.15 -5.85
N ILE A 181 -3.03 23.43 -5.45
CA ILE A 181 -2.53 23.89 -4.15
C ILE A 181 -3.30 23.36 -2.93
N ALA A 182 -2.64 23.06 -1.81
CA ALA A 182 -3.28 22.79 -0.52
C ALA A 182 -3.72 24.09 0.18
N ASN A 183 -4.77 24.06 1.00
CA ASN A 183 -5.31 25.25 1.66
C ASN A 183 -5.16 25.18 3.19
N PHE A 184 -4.22 25.94 3.76
CA PHE A 184 -4.00 26.02 5.20
C PHE A 184 -4.39 27.39 5.81
N ASN A 185 -5.43 28.04 5.27
CA ASN A 185 -5.80 29.40 5.68
C ASN A 185 -6.49 29.49 7.05
N SER A 186 -6.91 28.38 7.68
CA SER A 186 -7.79 28.43 8.86
C SER A 186 -7.51 27.36 9.90
N LEU A 187 -6.94 27.81 11.03
CA LEU A 187 -6.75 26.97 12.21
C LEU A 187 -8.09 26.47 12.79
N ARG A 188 -9.14 27.31 12.79
CA ARG A 188 -10.47 26.92 13.28
C ARG A 188 -11.04 25.73 12.51
N PHE A 189 -10.92 25.78 11.18
CA PHE A 189 -11.33 24.67 10.33
C PHE A 189 -10.57 23.39 10.69
N MET A 190 -9.25 23.46 10.84
CA MET A 190 -8.43 22.29 11.19
C MET A 190 -8.85 21.64 12.49
N ARG A 191 -9.17 22.42 13.53
CA ARG A 191 -9.63 21.88 14.81
C ARG A 191 -10.98 21.18 14.68
N ILE A 192 -11.93 21.79 13.98
CA ILE A 192 -13.24 21.18 13.70
C ILE A 192 -13.07 19.90 12.88
N PHE A 193 -12.22 19.94 11.86
CA PHE A 193 -11.92 18.79 11.02
C PHE A 193 -11.31 17.64 11.85
N ALA A 194 -10.35 17.94 12.73
CA ALA A 194 -9.78 16.97 13.65
C ALA A 194 -10.82 16.38 14.63
N PHE A 195 -11.80 17.18 15.08
CA PHE A 195 -12.91 16.69 15.90
C PHE A 195 -13.76 15.67 15.14
N PHE A 196 -14.15 15.96 13.90
CA PHE A 196 -14.93 15.02 13.09
C PHE A 196 -14.13 13.76 12.75
N THR A 197 -12.85 13.90 12.38
CA THR A 197 -11.96 12.76 12.15
C THR A 197 -11.84 11.88 13.39
N ASN A 198 -11.68 12.46 14.58
CA ASN A 198 -11.71 11.69 15.83
C ASN A 198 -13.00 10.90 15.98
N ASN A 199 -14.17 11.53 15.79
CA ASN A 199 -15.46 10.87 15.92
C ASN A 199 -15.64 9.70 14.94
N ILE A 200 -15.14 9.85 13.72
CA ILE A 200 -15.16 8.78 12.71
C ILE A 200 -14.25 7.62 13.16
N LEU A 201 -13.01 7.92 13.56
CA LEU A 201 -12.02 6.91 13.93
C LEU A 201 -12.42 6.14 15.20
N VAL A 202 -12.97 6.80 16.22
CA VAL A 202 -13.42 6.15 17.47
C VAL A 202 -14.48 5.08 17.18
N ARG A 203 -15.40 5.41 16.28
CA ARG A 203 -16.55 4.56 15.94
C ARG A 203 -16.12 3.31 15.18
N MET A 204 -15.28 3.50 14.17
CA MET A 204 -14.77 2.42 13.33
C MET A 204 -13.75 1.56 14.07
N TYR A 205 -12.81 2.19 14.78
CA TYR A 205 -11.67 1.53 15.43
C TYR A 205 -11.72 1.74 16.94
N HIS A 206 -12.72 1.13 17.57
CA HIS A 206 -12.99 1.21 19.01
C HIS A 206 -11.81 0.84 19.92
N GLN A 207 -10.80 0.10 19.44
CA GLN A 207 -9.61 -0.24 20.22
C GLN A 207 -8.51 0.84 20.15
N GLY A 208 -8.69 1.88 19.34
CA GLY A 208 -7.81 3.04 19.24
C GLY A 208 -6.71 2.92 18.19
N ILE A 209 -5.86 3.95 18.16
CA ILE A 209 -4.63 4.00 17.37
C ILE A 209 -3.46 3.73 18.31
N HIS A 210 -2.63 2.76 17.95
CA HIS A 210 -1.48 2.30 18.72
C HIS A 210 -0.20 2.75 18.02
N ILE A 211 0.70 3.39 18.77
CA ILE A 211 1.97 3.90 18.28
C ILE A 211 3.07 3.45 19.22
N SER A 212 4.19 2.97 18.67
CA SER A 212 5.36 2.65 19.46
C SER A 212 5.99 3.91 20.07
N GLU A 213 6.16 3.93 21.40
CA GLU A 213 6.74 5.08 22.09
C GLU A 213 8.16 5.43 21.62
N PRO A 214 9.12 4.47 21.54
CA PRO A 214 10.48 4.79 21.13
C PRO A 214 10.57 5.32 19.69
N GLU A 215 9.75 4.76 18.79
CA GLU A 215 9.71 5.18 17.39
C GLU A 215 9.14 6.61 17.26
N PHE A 216 8.13 6.95 18.05
CA PHE A 216 7.59 8.30 18.09
C PHE A 216 8.56 9.31 18.72
N LEU A 217 9.22 8.96 19.83
CA LEU A 217 10.19 9.85 20.46
C LEU A 217 11.34 10.20 19.51
N GLU A 218 11.83 9.21 18.74
CA GLU A 218 12.84 9.46 17.72
C GLU A 218 12.30 10.35 16.58
N LEU A 219 11.07 10.11 16.10
CA LEU A 219 10.44 11.00 15.13
C LEU A 219 10.33 12.43 15.65
N ARG A 220 9.90 12.61 16.91
CA ARG A 220 9.78 13.92 17.55
C ARG A 220 11.13 14.62 17.64
N ARG A 221 12.18 13.92 18.05
CA ARG A 221 13.55 14.44 18.09
C ARG A 221 14.00 14.95 16.72
N ILE A 222 13.77 14.14 15.68
CA ILE A 222 14.09 14.52 14.30
C ILE A 222 13.23 15.70 13.84
N ALA A 223 11.95 15.77 14.21
CA ALA A 223 11.08 16.89 13.86
C ALA A 223 11.57 18.22 14.46
N ILE A 224 12.11 18.21 15.67
CA ILE A 224 12.71 19.39 16.31
C ILE A 224 13.95 19.83 15.53
N ILE A 225 14.89 18.91 15.26
CA ILE A 225 16.10 19.19 14.49
C ILE A 225 15.75 19.72 13.09
N ALA A 226 14.76 19.12 12.44
CA ALA A 226 14.31 19.53 11.12
C ALA A 226 13.72 20.95 11.17
N ALA A 227 12.90 21.26 12.18
CA ALA A 227 12.33 22.58 12.37
C ALA A 227 13.40 23.67 12.57
N GLU A 228 14.40 23.42 13.42
CA GLU A 228 15.52 24.34 13.68
C GLU A 228 16.33 24.65 12.42
N ASN A 229 16.47 23.65 11.53
CA ASN A 229 17.25 23.77 10.30
C ASN A 229 16.41 24.14 9.07
N SER A 230 15.11 24.44 9.23
CA SER A 230 14.17 24.67 8.12
C SER A 230 14.14 23.51 7.11
N GLN A 231 14.26 22.28 7.59
CA GLN A 231 14.22 21.05 6.80
C GLN A 231 12.84 20.41 6.88
N SER A 232 12.43 19.76 5.80
CA SER A 232 11.12 19.13 5.71
C SER A 232 11.16 17.67 6.15
N LEU A 233 10.09 17.20 6.80
CA LEU A 233 9.82 15.77 6.92
C LEU A 233 9.03 15.29 5.70
N VAL A 234 9.57 14.28 5.01
CA VAL A 234 8.92 13.60 3.89
C VAL A 234 8.36 12.27 4.40
N ILE A 235 7.05 12.25 4.65
CA ILE A 235 6.32 11.12 5.20
C ILE A 235 5.96 10.16 4.06
N LEU A 236 6.47 8.93 4.13
CA LEU A 236 6.30 7.90 3.11
C LEU A 236 5.58 6.68 3.71
N PRO A 237 4.24 6.74 3.84
CA PRO A 237 3.45 5.63 4.35
C PRO A 237 3.21 4.54 3.30
N CYS A 238 2.96 3.30 3.75
CA CYS A 238 2.24 2.31 2.94
C CYS A 238 0.78 2.72 2.72
N HIS A 239 0.15 2.25 1.65
CA HIS A 239 -1.25 2.59 1.37
C HIS A 239 -2.17 1.36 1.39
N LYS A 240 -3.09 1.28 2.35
CA LYS A 240 -4.02 0.16 2.53
C LYS A 240 -5.48 0.57 2.56
N SER A 241 -5.81 1.77 3.01
CA SER A 241 -7.19 2.26 3.09
C SER A 241 -7.31 3.73 2.71
N HIS A 242 -8.50 4.14 2.28
CA HIS A 242 -8.81 5.55 2.08
C HIS A 242 -8.73 6.37 3.36
N ILE A 243 -8.78 5.77 4.55
CA ILE A 243 -8.63 6.56 5.78
C ILE A 243 -7.18 6.84 6.16
N ASP A 244 -6.18 6.26 5.48
CA ASP A 244 -4.76 6.35 5.86
C ASP A 244 -4.31 7.80 6.08
N TYR A 245 -4.58 8.70 5.13
CA TYR A 245 -4.19 10.11 5.25
C TYR A 245 -4.97 10.88 6.33
N LEU A 246 -6.21 10.46 6.66
CA LEU A 246 -6.96 11.01 7.80
C LEU A 246 -6.31 10.58 9.12
N VAL A 247 -5.91 9.30 9.22
CA VAL A 247 -5.22 8.74 10.38
C VAL A 247 -3.89 9.45 10.59
N ILE A 248 -3.07 9.58 9.55
CA ILE A 248 -1.75 10.21 9.61
C ILE A 248 -1.87 11.69 10.01
N SER A 249 -2.74 12.44 9.33
CA SER A 249 -2.99 13.85 9.68
C SER A 249 -3.49 14.01 11.11
N TYR A 250 -4.38 13.10 11.56
CA TYR A 250 -4.90 13.13 12.92
C TYR A 250 -3.82 12.84 13.96
N ILE A 251 -2.92 11.89 13.69
CA ILE A 251 -1.77 11.58 14.56
C ILE A 251 -0.87 12.80 14.69
N PHE A 252 -0.52 13.46 13.58
CA PHE A 252 0.31 14.67 13.60
C PHE A 252 -0.36 15.81 14.37
N PHE A 253 -1.68 15.99 14.18
CA PHE A 253 -2.47 16.94 14.95
C PHE A 253 -2.44 16.62 16.46
N ARG A 254 -2.67 15.36 16.83
CA ARG A 254 -2.70 14.89 18.23
C ARG A 254 -1.35 15.00 18.93
N LEU A 255 -0.27 14.77 18.21
CA LEU A 255 1.09 14.73 18.73
C LEU A 255 1.82 16.08 18.63
N GLY A 256 1.14 17.12 18.12
CA GLY A 256 1.72 18.46 18.03
C GLY A 256 2.85 18.57 17.01
N LEU A 257 2.77 17.84 15.89
CA LEU A 257 3.70 17.95 14.76
C LEU A 257 3.02 18.67 13.60
N ALA A 258 3.74 19.49 12.84
CA ALA A 258 3.22 20.21 11.67
C ALA A 258 2.60 19.25 10.65
N LEU A 259 1.35 19.51 10.24
CA LEU A 259 0.63 18.68 9.28
C LEU A 259 1.37 18.58 7.94
N PRO A 260 1.38 17.41 7.31
CA PRO A 260 1.96 17.27 5.99
C PRO A 260 1.06 17.83 4.89
N HIS A 261 1.67 18.30 3.82
CA HIS A 261 1.01 18.52 2.53
C HIS A 261 0.86 17.16 1.84
N ILE A 262 -0.37 16.73 1.55
CA ILE A 262 -0.66 15.36 1.13
C ILE A 262 -0.80 15.31 -0.40
N ALA A 263 0.08 14.59 -1.06
CA ALA A 263 0.00 14.35 -2.49
C ALA A 263 -1.19 13.42 -2.81
N ALA A 264 -2.22 13.95 -3.44
CA ALA A 264 -3.42 13.21 -3.81
C ALA A 264 -3.61 13.15 -5.32
N GLY A 265 -4.19 12.07 -5.83
CA GLY A 265 -4.61 11.99 -7.23
C GLY A 265 -5.79 12.91 -7.50
N ASP A 266 -5.81 13.59 -8.64
CA ASP A 266 -6.92 14.44 -9.11
C ASP A 266 -8.28 13.72 -9.14
N ASN A 267 -8.29 12.40 -9.26
CA ASN A 267 -9.48 11.57 -9.16
C ASN A 267 -10.18 11.62 -7.79
N LEU A 268 -9.57 12.23 -6.77
CA LEU A 268 -10.16 12.46 -5.44
C LEU A 268 -10.71 13.88 -5.27
N ASP A 269 -10.54 14.78 -6.25
CA ASP A 269 -11.12 16.12 -6.24
C ASP A 269 -12.60 16.08 -6.63
N LEU A 270 -13.41 15.47 -5.77
CA LEU A 270 -14.86 15.38 -5.94
C LEU A 270 -15.54 16.67 -5.45
N PRO A 271 -16.73 17.02 -5.98
CA PRO A 271 -17.49 18.15 -5.48
C PRO A 271 -17.66 18.09 -3.95
N ILE A 272 -17.47 19.23 -3.27
CA ILE A 272 -17.52 19.39 -1.80
C ILE A 272 -16.36 18.71 -1.07
N LEU A 273 -16.21 17.39 -1.18
CA LEU A 273 -15.18 16.63 -0.47
C LEU A 273 -13.77 17.07 -0.87
N GLY A 274 -13.53 17.34 -2.15
CA GLY A 274 -12.25 17.82 -2.64
C GLY A 274 -11.82 19.11 -1.95
N LYS A 275 -12.75 20.08 -1.83
CA LYS A 275 -12.50 21.34 -1.11
C LYS A 275 -12.20 21.13 0.38
N ILE A 276 -12.89 20.20 1.04
CA ILE A 276 -12.63 19.86 2.45
C ILE A 276 -11.24 19.27 2.61
N LEU A 277 -10.86 18.32 1.76
CA LEU A 277 -9.54 17.68 1.79
C LEU A 277 -8.41 18.66 1.46
N LYS A 278 -8.61 19.59 0.50
CA LYS A 278 -7.67 20.69 0.24
C LYS A 278 -7.44 21.51 1.48
N ARG A 279 -8.51 21.85 2.21
CA ARG A 279 -8.42 22.57 3.48
C ARG A 279 -7.77 21.77 4.60
N GLY A 280 -7.74 20.43 4.46
CA GLY A 280 -7.04 19.51 5.35
C GLY A 280 -5.57 19.24 4.96
N GLY A 281 -5.07 19.85 3.87
CA GLY A 281 -3.67 19.71 3.43
C GLY A 281 -3.46 18.95 2.12
N ALA A 282 -4.52 18.45 1.47
CA ALA A 282 -4.38 17.74 0.19
C ALA A 282 -4.03 18.68 -0.97
N PHE A 283 -3.07 18.29 -1.80
CA PHE A 283 -2.77 18.92 -3.07
C PHE A 283 -2.89 17.90 -4.21
N TYR A 284 -3.56 18.29 -5.30
CA TYR A 284 -3.99 17.35 -6.35
C TYR A 284 -3.02 17.31 -7.53
N ILE A 285 -2.58 16.09 -7.88
CA ILE A 285 -1.69 15.81 -9.01
C ILE A 285 -2.37 14.88 -10.01
N ARG A 286 -2.17 15.14 -11.31
CA ARG A 286 -2.59 14.26 -12.41
C ARG A 286 -1.77 12.97 -12.42
N ARG A 287 -2.38 11.84 -12.77
CA ARG A 287 -1.68 10.55 -12.92
C ARG A 287 -0.70 10.50 -14.11
N SER A 288 -1.03 11.19 -15.20
CA SER A 288 -0.19 11.31 -16.39
C SER A 288 -0.07 12.79 -16.74
N TRP A 289 1.15 13.22 -17.08
CA TRP A 289 1.46 14.61 -17.39
C TRP A 289 1.52 14.85 -18.91
N GLY A 290 1.51 13.78 -19.72
CA GLY A 290 1.58 13.86 -21.18
C GLY A 290 2.75 14.73 -21.65
N GLU A 291 2.47 15.62 -22.62
CA GLU A 291 3.41 16.65 -23.09
C GLU A 291 3.17 18.04 -22.46
N ASP A 292 2.42 18.11 -21.36
CA ASP A 292 2.08 19.38 -20.69
C ASP A 292 3.28 19.90 -19.85
N GLN A 293 4.22 20.56 -20.54
CA GLN A 293 5.45 21.10 -19.97
C GLN A 293 5.19 22.20 -18.91
N LEU A 294 4.11 22.98 -19.09
CA LEU A 294 3.72 24.01 -18.14
C LEU A 294 3.25 23.39 -16.83
N TYR A 295 2.36 22.39 -16.90
CA TYR A 295 1.89 21.67 -15.71
C TYR A 295 3.03 21.04 -14.92
N GLY A 296 3.95 20.35 -15.60
CA GLY A 296 5.14 19.75 -14.95
C GLY A 296 6.01 20.80 -14.25
N SER A 297 6.18 21.98 -14.86
CA SER A 297 6.94 23.09 -14.28
C SER A 297 6.27 23.68 -13.03
N VAL A 298 4.94 23.89 -13.07
CA VAL A 298 4.17 24.39 -11.93
C VAL A 298 4.17 23.41 -10.75
N VAL A 299 3.94 22.12 -11.01
CA VAL A 299 3.97 21.08 -9.96
C VAL A 299 5.36 21.00 -9.31
N LYS A 300 6.40 20.98 -10.14
CA LYS A 300 7.79 20.92 -9.66
C LYS A 300 8.14 22.13 -8.81
N GLU A 301 7.79 23.34 -9.26
CA GLU A 301 8.02 24.57 -8.51
C GLU A 301 7.30 24.58 -7.16
N TYR A 302 6.03 24.16 -7.13
CA TYR A 302 5.28 24.08 -5.88
C TYR A 302 5.92 23.12 -4.88
N VAL A 303 6.23 21.89 -5.30
CA VAL A 303 6.79 20.86 -4.41
C VAL A 303 8.18 21.25 -3.91
N GLU A 304 9.05 21.77 -4.78
CA GLU A 304 10.36 22.27 -4.35
C GLU A 304 10.23 23.45 -3.38
N GLY A 305 9.29 24.37 -3.63
CA GLY A 305 9.02 25.51 -2.74
C GLY A 305 8.45 25.12 -1.37
N LEU A 306 7.80 23.96 -1.25
CA LEU A 306 7.43 23.37 0.04
C LEU A 306 8.68 22.87 0.79
N LEU A 307 9.54 22.11 0.10
CA LEU A 307 10.76 21.57 0.70
C LEU A 307 11.73 22.66 1.18
N GLU A 308 11.89 23.70 0.36
CA GLU A 308 12.73 24.88 0.63
C GLU A 308 12.34 25.61 1.92
N ARG A 309 11.05 25.60 2.29
CA ARG A 309 10.51 26.24 3.49
C ARG A 309 10.42 25.32 4.71
N GLY A 310 10.86 24.07 4.61
CA GLY A 310 10.70 23.10 5.69
C GLY A 310 9.26 22.61 5.87
N HIS A 311 8.39 22.74 4.86
CA HIS A 311 7.02 22.25 4.96
C HIS A 311 6.99 20.72 4.77
N ASN A 312 6.40 20.02 5.75
CA ASN A 312 6.25 18.57 5.68
C ASN A 312 5.40 18.16 4.46
N VAL A 313 5.78 17.06 3.83
CA VAL A 313 5.10 16.50 2.64
C VAL A 313 4.82 15.02 2.88
N GLU A 314 3.60 14.58 2.58
CA GLU A 314 3.20 13.18 2.60
C GLU A 314 2.94 12.69 1.18
N CYS A 315 3.48 11.52 0.83
CA CYS A 315 3.09 10.84 -0.39
C CYS A 315 3.16 9.33 -0.27
N PHE A 316 2.13 8.64 -0.76
CA PHE A 316 2.10 7.19 -0.86
C PHE A 316 3.02 6.72 -1.98
N ILE A 317 4.18 6.19 -1.61
CA ILE A 317 5.21 5.72 -2.55
C ILE A 317 4.69 4.64 -3.51
N GLU A 318 3.69 3.86 -3.12
CA GLU A 318 3.04 2.84 -3.94
C GLU A 318 2.16 3.44 -5.07
N GLY A 319 1.68 4.67 -4.88
CA GLY A 319 0.78 5.40 -5.80
C GLY A 319 -0.67 4.87 -5.87
N THR A 320 -0.97 3.73 -5.22
CA THR A 320 -2.32 3.17 -5.09
C THR A 320 -2.40 2.27 -3.86
N ARG A 321 -3.62 2.03 -3.38
CA ARG A 321 -3.88 1.12 -2.26
C ARG A 321 -3.50 -0.32 -2.61
N SER A 322 -2.87 -1.05 -1.70
CA SER A 322 -2.62 -2.47 -1.85
C SER A 322 -3.90 -3.28 -1.63
N ARG A 323 -4.29 -4.08 -2.63
CA ARG A 323 -5.47 -4.97 -2.57
C ARG A 323 -5.19 -6.28 -1.86
N THR A 324 -3.91 -6.63 -1.74
CA THR A 324 -3.46 -7.91 -1.17
C THR A 324 -2.77 -7.73 0.18
N GLY A 325 -2.61 -6.49 0.66
CA GLY A 325 -1.86 -6.16 1.87
C GLY A 325 -0.33 -6.10 1.68
N LYS A 326 0.19 -6.53 0.52
CA LYS A 326 1.62 -6.43 0.15
C LYS A 326 1.98 -5.02 -0.27
N VAL A 327 3.17 -4.56 0.10
CA VAL A 327 3.71 -3.30 -0.41
C VAL A 327 3.96 -3.41 -1.92
N LEU A 328 3.40 -2.48 -2.70
CA LEU A 328 3.53 -2.42 -4.15
C LEU A 328 4.86 -1.80 -4.60
N PRO A 329 5.32 -2.04 -5.85
CA PRO A 329 6.51 -1.39 -6.39
C PRO A 329 6.42 0.14 -6.34
N PRO A 330 7.54 0.84 -6.07
CA PRO A 330 7.51 2.26 -5.79
C PRO A 330 7.30 3.08 -7.08
N LYS A 331 6.46 4.11 -7.00
CA LYS A 331 6.28 5.15 -8.01
C LYS A 331 7.23 6.30 -7.72
N LEU A 332 8.16 6.51 -8.65
CA LEU A 332 9.31 7.36 -8.42
C LEU A 332 9.09 8.84 -8.77
N GLY A 333 7.92 9.21 -9.30
CA GLY A 333 7.67 10.54 -9.87
C GLY A 333 7.89 11.69 -8.89
N ILE A 334 7.22 11.68 -7.74
CA ILE A 334 7.38 12.75 -6.73
C ILE A 334 8.73 12.67 -6.01
N LEU A 335 9.24 11.45 -5.78
CA LEU A 335 10.59 11.24 -5.22
C LEU A 335 11.68 11.83 -6.12
N LYS A 336 11.47 11.85 -7.44
CA LYS A 336 12.36 12.51 -8.39
C LYS A 336 12.45 14.01 -8.11
N ILE A 337 11.33 14.66 -7.81
CA ILE A 337 11.30 16.09 -7.48
C ILE A 337 12.06 16.34 -6.18
N PHE A 338 11.84 15.52 -5.14
CA PHE A 338 12.57 15.65 -3.87
C PHE A 338 14.08 15.51 -4.06
N LEU A 339 14.50 14.48 -4.80
CA LEU A 339 15.90 14.23 -5.10
C LEU A 339 16.52 15.40 -5.89
N GLU A 340 15.84 15.91 -6.93
CA GLU A 340 16.30 17.07 -7.70
C GLU A 340 16.37 18.36 -6.87
N CYS A 341 15.44 18.56 -5.93
CA CYS A 341 15.43 19.71 -5.03
C CYS A 341 16.70 19.76 -4.17
N ILE A 342 17.07 18.62 -3.57
CA ILE A 342 18.27 18.53 -2.74
C ILE A 342 19.54 18.61 -3.60
N LEU A 343 19.57 17.89 -4.73
CA LEU A 343 20.73 17.89 -5.63
C LEU A 343 21.01 19.26 -6.27
N SER A 344 19.98 20.06 -6.52
CA SER A 344 20.14 21.44 -7.01
C SER A 344 20.59 22.42 -5.93
N GLY A 345 20.63 22.00 -4.66
CA GLY A 345 20.95 22.86 -3.52
C GLY A 345 19.84 23.84 -3.12
N ARG A 346 18.66 23.75 -3.74
CA ARG A 346 17.52 24.63 -3.43
C ARG A 346 17.02 24.42 -2.00
N ALA A 347 16.98 23.18 -1.54
CA ALA A 347 16.80 22.85 -0.14
C ALA A 347 18.06 22.13 0.37
N LYS A 348 18.53 22.48 1.57
CA LYS A 348 19.77 21.92 2.13
C LYS A 348 19.67 20.42 2.39
N ASP A 349 18.54 19.98 2.91
CA ASP A 349 18.24 18.58 3.20
C ASP A 349 16.74 18.37 3.45
N CYS A 350 16.30 17.12 3.45
CA CYS A 350 15.01 16.71 3.98
C CYS A 350 15.13 15.33 4.65
N TRP A 351 14.25 15.06 5.62
CA TRP A 351 14.23 13.80 6.36
C TRP A 351 13.19 12.87 5.77
N ILE A 352 13.63 11.70 5.31
CA ILE A 352 12.75 10.63 4.87
C ILE A 352 12.22 9.89 6.09
N VAL A 353 10.89 9.79 6.20
CA VAL A 353 10.18 9.11 7.29
C VAL A 353 9.33 7.98 6.71
N PRO A 354 9.87 6.75 6.60
CA PRO A 354 9.08 5.59 6.20
C PRO A 354 8.10 5.20 7.31
N MET A 355 6.84 4.99 6.96
CA MET A 355 5.76 4.71 7.92
C MET A 355 4.96 3.47 7.51
N SER A 356 4.63 2.62 8.47
CA SER A 356 3.70 1.50 8.28
C SER A 356 2.40 1.79 9.01
N VAL A 357 1.28 1.56 8.34
CA VAL A 357 -0.07 1.62 8.90
C VAL A 357 -0.72 0.24 8.69
N GLN A 358 -1.17 -0.37 9.78
CA GLN A 358 -1.79 -1.69 9.81
C GLN A 358 -3.17 -1.61 10.47
N TYR A 359 -4.09 -2.46 10.04
CA TYR A 359 -5.47 -2.50 10.52
C TYR A 359 -5.83 -3.93 10.94
N ASP A 360 -6.59 -4.07 12.01
CA ASP A 360 -7.24 -5.35 12.31
C ASP A 360 -8.23 -5.74 11.22
N LYS A 361 -8.95 -4.77 10.64
CA LYS A 361 -9.80 -4.97 9.47
C LYS A 361 -9.81 -3.73 8.60
N VAL A 362 -9.64 -3.94 7.30
CA VAL A 362 -9.71 -2.87 6.29
C VAL A 362 -11.14 -2.75 5.80
N ILE A 363 -11.61 -1.52 5.61
CA ILE A 363 -13.00 -1.21 5.21
C ILE A 363 -13.29 -1.77 3.83
N GLU A 364 -12.34 -1.56 2.92
CA GLU A 364 -12.49 -1.84 1.50
C GLU A 364 -12.14 -3.30 1.15
N THR A 365 -12.00 -4.20 2.12
CA THR A 365 -11.58 -5.60 1.87
C THR A 365 -12.50 -6.31 0.88
N GLU A 366 -13.83 -6.12 0.99
CA GLU A 366 -14.80 -6.74 0.06
C GLU A 366 -14.63 -6.18 -1.37
N SER A 367 -14.47 -4.87 -1.51
CA SER A 367 -14.20 -4.23 -2.80
C SER A 367 -12.88 -4.68 -3.41
N TYR A 368 -11.83 -4.81 -2.60
CA TYR A 368 -10.53 -5.32 -3.04
C TYR A 368 -10.63 -6.74 -3.56
N VAL A 369 -11.38 -7.58 -2.87
CA VAL A 369 -11.65 -8.96 -3.27
C VAL A 369 -12.39 -9.01 -4.60
N ASN A 370 -13.43 -8.20 -4.76
CA ASN A 370 -14.17 -8.11 -6.01
C ASN A 370 -13.27 -7.63 -7.17
N GLU A 371 -12.44 -6.60 -6.95
CA GLU A 371 -11.44 -6.13 -7.91
C GLU A 371 -10.46 -7.26 -8.31
N LEU A 372 -9.97 -8.04 -7.34
CA LEU A 372 -9.05 -9.16 -7.58
C LEU A 372 -9.72 -10.33 -8.35
N LEU A 373 -11.04 -10.47 -8.23
CA LEU A 373 -11.85 -11.44 -8.97
C LEU A 373 -12.32 -10.95 -10.34
N GLY A 374 -11.80 -9.80 -10.79
CA GLY A 374 -12.04 -9.24 -12.12
C GLY A 374 -13.29 -8.38 -12.24
N ILE A 375 -14.02 -8.18 -11.13
CA ILE A 375 -15.13 -7.23 -11.10
C ILE A 375 -14.53 -5.82 -11.25
N PRO A 376 -15.06 -4.98 -12.16
CA PRO A 376 -14.54 -3.63 -12.35
C PRO A 376 -14.47 -2.86 -11.04
N LYS A 377 -13.40 -2.08 -10.87
CA LYS A 377 -13.19 -1.25 -9.69
C LYS A 377 -14.38 -0.33 -9.45
N GLU A 378 -15.04 -0.53 -8.31
CA GLU A 378 -16.03 0.41 -7.82
C GLU A 378 -15.34 1.69 -7.36
N ARG A 379 -15.94 2.84 -7.69
CA ARG A 379 -15.47 4.13 -7.21
C ARG A 379 -15.93 4.32 -5.77
N GLU A 380 -15.40 3.52 -4.86
CA GLU A 380 -15.60 3.78 -3.45
C GLU A 380 -14.96 5.13 -3.10
N SER A 381 -15.77 6.02 -2.53
CA SER A 381 -15.33 7.34 -2.10
C SER A 381 -15.29 7.38 -0.58
N LEU A 382 -14.36 8.14 -0.03
CA LEU A 382 -14.39 8.52 1.38
C LEU A 382 -15.75 9.02 1.84
N TRP A 383 -16.47 9.73 0.97
CA TRP A 383 -17.79 10.23 1.28
C TRP A 383 -18.72 9.08 1.65
N GLY A 384 -18.72 8.00 0.87
CA GLY A 384 -19.46 6.78 1.18
C GLY A 384 -19.10 6.17 2.53
N VAL A 385 -17.82 6.17 2.91
CA VAL A 385 -17.35 5.68 4.21
C VAL A 385 -17.87 6.57 5.35
N VAL A 386 -17.82 7.89 5.18
CA VAL A 386 -18.23 8.86 6.21
C VAL A 386 -19.76 8.95 6.36
N THR A 387 -20.52 8.79 5.27
CA THR A 387 -21.99 8.90 5.32
C THR A 387 -22.69 7.59 5.67
N ASN A 388 -22.03 6.43 5.48
CA ASN A 388 -22.63 5.14 5.77
C ASN A 388 -22.58 4.86 7.28
N THR A 389 -23.70 5.17 7.95
CA THR A 389 -23.88 4.98 9.40
C THR A 389 -23.75 3.52 9.84
N GLY A 390 -24.08 2.56 8.97
CA GLY A 390 -23.89 1.13 9.23
C GLY A 390 -22.42 0.75 9.30
N LEU A 391 -21.58 1.32 8.44
CA LEU A 391 -20.12 1.09 8.46
C LEU A 391 -19.47 1.66 9.73
N LEU A 392 -19.94 2.82 10.20
CA LEU A 392 -19.43 3.45 11.42
C LEU A 392 -19.82 2.69 12.70
N GLN A 393 -20.87 1.88 12.69
CA GLN A 393 -21.24 1.06 13.86
C GLN A 393 -20.40 -0.22 13.98
N LEU A 394 -19.56 -0.52 13.00
CA LEU A 394 -18.76 -1.74 12.99
C LEU A 394 -17.50 -1.56 13.85
N LYS A 395 -17.36 -2.45 14.83
CA LYS A 395 -16.20 -2.55 15.72
C LYS A 395 -15.02 -3.22 15.01
N TRP A 396 -14.28 -2.50 14.16
CA TRP A 396 -13.22 -3.06 13.30
C TRP A 396 -11.85 -3.27 13.94
N GLY A 397 -11.77 -3.16 15.27
CA GLY A 397 -10.54 -3.43 16.03
C GLY A 397 -9.67 -2.19 16.20
N ARG A 398 -8.34 -2.36 16.08
CA ARG A 398 -7.34 -1.31 16.24
C ARG A 398 -6.63 -0.93 14.92
N ILE A 399 -6.02 0.25 14.95
CA ILE A 399 -5.04 0.71 13.96
C ILE A 399 -3.67 0.70 14.63
N ASP A 400 -2.67 0.09 14.00
CA ASP A 400 -1.28 0.11 14.47
C ASP A 400 -0.43 0.95 13.49
N VAL A 401 0.31 1.92 14.04
CA VAL A 401 1.18 2.81 13.26
C VAL A 401 2.60 2.71 13.77
N ARG A 402 3.52 2.40 12.86
CA ARG A 402 4.96 2.26 13.13
C ARG A 402 5.76 3.23 12.29
N PHE A 403 6.83 3.73 12.88
CA PHE A 403 7.78 4.59 12.20
C PHE A 403 9.11 3.87 12.06
N ALA A 404 9.60 3.74 10.83
CA ALA A 404 10.99 3.35 10.63
C ALA A 404 11.91 4.51 11.03
N LYS A 405 13.17 4.20 11.35
CA LYS A 405 14.16 5.22 11.71
C LYS A 405 14.28 6.27 10.60
N PRO A 406 13.96 7.55 10.87
CA PRO A 406 14.10 8.61 9.88
C PRO A 406 15.56 8.79 9.45
N PHE A 407 15.79 9.22 8.21
CA PHE A 407 17.13 9.47 7.71
C PHE A 407 17.20 10.71 6.81
N SER A 408 18.32 11.42 6.88
CA SER A 408 18.66 12.52 5.98
C SER A 408 18.81 12.03 4.54
N LEU A 409 18.10 12.69 3.62
CA LEU A 409 18.21 12.40 2.19
C LEU A 409 19.59 12.81 1.66
N GLN A 410 20.13 13.94 2.11
CA GLN A 410 21.46 14.41 1.71
C GLN A 410 22.56 13.43 2.13
N SER A 411 22.53 12.96 3.39
CA SER A 411 23.47 11.95 3.89
C SER A 411 23.35 10.64 3.10
N TYR A 412 22.13 10.23 2.75
CA TYR A 412 21.93 9.05 1.91
C TYR A 412 22.51 9.21 0.50
N ILE A 413 22.34 10.38 -0.13
CA ILE A 413 22.93 10.66 -1.45
C ILE A 413 24.45 10.57 -1.37
N GLN A 414 25.07 11.14 -0.33
CA GLN A 414 26.51 11.10 -0.12
C GLN A 414 27.04 9.68 0.14
N ASP A 415 26.33 8.86 0.92
CA ASP A 415 26.66 7.44 1.12
C ASP A 415 26.53 6.61 -0.17
N GLN A 416 25.51 6.89 -0.99
CA GLN A 416 25.38 6.22 -2.29
C GLN A 416 26.46 6.67 -3.28
N ALA A 417 26.88 7.93 -3.20
CA ALA A 417 27.99 8.47 -3.97
C ALA A 417 29.31 7.76 -3.61
N SER A 418 29.64 7.67 -2.32
CA SER A 418 30.90 7.06 -1.87
C SER A 418 31.00 5.57 -2.19
N ARG A 419 29.88 4.83 -2.11
CA ARG A 419 29.83 3.39 -2.46
C ARG A 419 30.02 3.14 -3.96
N ARG A 420 29.65 4.09 -4.80
CA ARG A 420 29.75 3.99 -6.25
C ARG A 420 30.95 4.83 -6.67
N LYS A 421 32.15 4.22 -6.75
CA LYS A 421 33.42 4.92 -7.06
C LYS A 421 33.39 5.80 -8.33
N THR A 422 32.41 5.62 -9.21
CA THR A 422 32.14 6.41 -10.42
C THR A 422 31.14 7.55 -10.23
N PHE A 423 30.60 7.77 -9.03
CA PHE A 423 29.59 8.78 -8.76
C PHE A 423 30.22 10.06 -8.19
N ASN A 424 30.38 11.08 -9.03
CA ASN A 424 30.69 12.44 -8.61
C ASN A 424 29.37 13.24 -8.53
N PRO A 425 28.93 13.68 -7.33
CA PRO A 425 27.65 14.37 -7.14
C PRO A 425 27.46 15.60 -8.04
N VAL A 426 28.53 16.24 -8.51
CA VAL A 426 28.49 17.40 -9.39
C VAL A 426 28.40 17.01 -10.88
N ASN A 427 29.09 15.95 -11.32
CA ASN A 427 29.06 15.50 -12.73
C ASN A 427 27.91 14.52 -13.04
N ASP A 428 27.39 13.79 -12.05
CA ASP A 428 26.28 12.85 -12.23
C ASP A 428 24.89 13.48 -12.17
N LEU A 429 24.83 14.78 -11.91
CA LEU A 429 23.67 15.62 -12.24
C LEU A 429 23.30 15.52 -13.73
N ILE A 430 24.29 15.20 -14.58
CA ILE A 430 24.15 15.16 -16.03
C ILE A 430 23.75 13.75 -16.52
N ASN A 431 24.10 12.68 -15.78
CA ASN A 431 23.84 11.31 -16.21
C ASN A 431 22.49 10.77 -15.68
N GLU A 432 21.45 10.88 -16.50
CA GLU A 432 20.10 10.41 -16.17
C GLU A 432 20.04 8.92 -15.77
N SER A 433 20.98 8.07 -16.23
CA SER A 433 21.01 6.65 -15.86
C SER A 433 21.38 6.41 -14.39
N HIS A 434 22.32 7.19 -13.86
CA HIS A 434 22.76 7.11 -12.47
C HIS A 434 21.66 7.62 -11.53
N LYS A 435 21.00 8.72 -11.91
CA LYS A 435 19.85 9.28 -11.21
C LYS A 435 18.68 8.31 -11.11
N ILE A 436 18.31 7.64 -12.21
CA ILE A 436 17.26 6.61 -12.19
C ILE A 436 17.65 5.46 -11.25
N THR A 437 18.92 5.07 -11.22
CA THR A 437 19.40 4.00 -10.35
C THR A 437 19.37 4.40 -8.87
N LEU A 438 19.81 5.62 -8.54
CA LEU A 438 19.74 6.17 -7.18
C LEU A 438 18.28 6.28 -6.71
N LEU A 439 17.40 6.77 -7.58
CA LEU A 439 15.98 6.92 -7.30
C LEU A 439 15.28 5.58 -7.07
N ARG A 440 15.60 4.55 -7.87
CA ARG A 440 15.14 3.17 -7.63
C ARG A 440 15.64 2.65 -6.29
N ALA A 441 16.94 2.83 -6.00
CA ALA A 441 17.52 2.38 -4.73
C ALA A 441 16.84 3.08 -3.53
N LEU A 442 16.60 4.39 -3.62
CA LEU A 442 15.86 5.14 -2.59
C LEU A 442 14.45 4.57 -2.41
N GLY A 443 13.72 4.38 -3.51
CA GLY A 443 12.36 3.87 -3.46
C GLY A 443 12.29 2.49 -2.79
N TYR A 444 13.15 1.55 -3.20
CA TYR A 444 13.18 0.20 -2.62
C TYR A 444 13.72 0.17 -1.19
N ARG A 445 14.64 1.08 -0.81
CA ARG A 445 15.04 1.27 0.58
C ARG A 445 13.84 1.66 1.44
N VAL A 446 13.08 2.67 1.02
CA VAL A 446 11.87 3.11 1.74
C VAL A 446 10.88 1.97 1.90
N LEU A 447 10.59 1.22 0.83
CA LEU A 447 9.69 0.06 0.94
C LEU A 447 10.23 -0.98 1.92
N SER A 448 11.53 -1.26 1.88
CA SER A 448 12.19 -2.18 2.80
C SER A 448 12.07 -1.71 4.25
N ASP A 449 12.22 -0.41 4.51
CA ASP A 449 12.11 0.18 5.83
C ASP A 449 10.66 0.10 6.35
N ILE A 450 9.67 0.39 5.50
CA ILE A 450 8.24 0.19 5.79
C ILE A 450 7.95 -1.27 6.16
N ASN A 451 8.44 -2.22 5.35
CA ASN A 451 8.21 -3.64 5.59
C ASN A 451 8.88 -4.12 6.89
N SER A 452 10.07 -3.59 7.21
CA SER A 452 10.80 -3.94 8.44
C SER A 452 10.15 -3.36 9.70
N ALA A 453 9.52 -2.20 9.60
CA ALA A 453 8.77 -1.59 10.70
C ALA A 453 7.37 -2.20 10.89
N SER A 454 6.81 -2.84 9.85
CA SER A 454 5.45 -3.39 9.86
C SER A 454 5.28 -4.49 10.91
N VAL A 455 4.11 -4.52 11.55
CA VAL A 455 3.72 -5.56 12.52
C VAL A 455 2.66 -6.49 11.94
N VAL A 456 2.66 -7.75 12.38
CA VAL A 456 1.55 -8.67 12.11
C VAL A 456 0.42 -8.43 13.12
N MET A 457 -0.76 -8.13 12.60
CA MET A 457 -1.95 -7.88 13.42
C MET A 457 -2.54 -9.19 13.97
N PRO A 458 -3.23 -9.17 15.12
CA PRO A 458 -3.89 -10.35 15.66
C PRO A 458 -4.88 -11.03 14.70
N THR A 459 -5.68 -10.24 13.99
CA THR A 459 -6.60 -10.76 12.96
C THR A 459 -5.84 -11.45 11.82
N ALA A 460 -4.65 -10.94 11.48
CA ALA A 460 -3.77 -11.57 10.50
C ALA A 460 -3.30 -12.95 10.98
N LEU A 461 -2.87 -13.09 12.25
CA LEU A 461 -2.49 -14.37 12.84
C LEU A 461 -3.64 -15.38 12.83
N VAL A 462 -4.81 -14.98 13.34
CA VAL A 462 -5.99 -15.85 13.43
C VAL A 462 -6.48 -16.27 12.05
N GLY A 463 -6.60 -15.32 11.11
CA GLY A 463 -6.98 -15.61 9.73
C GLY A 463 -6.01 -16.55 9.03
N THR A 464 -4.70 -16.40 9.30
CA THR A 464 -3.65 -17.30 8.78
C THR A 464 -3.84 -18.71 9.29
N VAL A 465 -3.96 -18.88 10.61
CA VAL A 465 -4.14 -20.21 11.22
C VAL A 465 -5.39 -20.89 10.69
N ILE A 466 -6.54 -20.20 10.66
CA ILE A 466 -7.80 -20.77 10.17
C ILE A 466 -7.70 -21.19 8.70
N LEU A 467 -7.01 -20.42 7.85
CA LEU A 467 -6.85 -20.78 6.43
C LEU A 467 -5.84 -21.89 6.18
N THR A 468 -4.85 -22.06 7.06
CA THR A 468 -3.90 -23.19 6.98
C THR A 468 -4.55 -24.53 7.37
N LEU A 469 -5.69 -24.49 8.04
CA LEU A 469 -6.42 -25.68 8.47
C LEU A 469 -7.43 -26.08 7.38
N ARG A 470 -7.03 -27.04 6.54
CA ARG A 470 -7.97 -27.67 5.60
C ARG A 470 -8.96 -28.53 6.38
N GLY A 471 -10.22 -28.13 6.41
CA GLY A 471 -11.27 -29.00 6.93
C GLY A 471 -12.52 -28.28 7.41
N ARG A 472 -13.18 -28.91 8.38
CA ARG A 472 -14.48 -28.54 8.96
C ARG A 472 -14.38 -27.45 10.06
N GLY A 473 -13.19 -26.88 10.25
CA GLY A 473 -12.89 -25.84 11.23
C GLY A 473 -11.83 -26.25 12.26
N VAL A 474 -11.63 -25.40 13.27
CA VAL A 474 -10.67 -25.58 14.36
C VAL A 474 -11.32 -25.26 15.71
N GLY A 475 -11.11 -26.12 16.70
CA GLY A 475 -11.57 -25.89 18.07
C GLY A 475 -10.87 -24.70 18.74
N ARG A 476 -11.54 -24.00 19.66
CA ARG A 476 -10.98 -22.81 20.33
C ARG A 476 -9.60 -23.06 20.95
N LYS A 477 -9.43 -24.17 21.69
CA LYS A 477 -8.16 -24.50 22.37
C LYS A 477 -7.01 -24.68 21.37
N GLU A 478 -7.27 -25.40 20.29
CA GLU A 478 -6.29 -25.65 19.25
C GLU A 478 -5.95 -24.39 18.45
N LEU A 479 -6.94 -23.51 18.22
CA LEU A 479 -6.71 -22.22 17.59
C LEU A 479 -5.76 -21.34 18.42
N ILE A 480 -5.99 -21.25 19.74
CA ILE A 480 -5.11 -20.51 20.66
C ILE A 480 -3.69 -21.08 20.62
N ARG A 481 -3.54 -22.41 20.72
CA ARG A 481 -2.24 -23.08 20.67
C ARG A 481 -1.47 -22.74 19.39
N ARG A 482 -2.14 -22.80 18.23
CA ARG A 482 -1.54 -22.51 16.92
C ARG A 482 -1.21 -21.04 16.71
N VAL A 483 -2.06 -20.13 17.21
CA VAL A 483 -1.78 -18.69 17.17
C VAL A 483 -0.57 -18.35 18.04
N GLU A 484 -0.45 -18.94 19.22
CA GLU A 484 0.73 -18.77 20.07
C GLU A 484 1.99 -19.30 19.40
N TRP A 485 1.91 -20.50 18.81
CA TRP A 485 3.01 -21.07 18.04
C TRP A 485 3.44 -20.15 16.88
N LEU A 486 2.48 -19.65 16.09
CA LEU A 486 2.77 -18.78 14.95
C LEU A 486 3.40 -17.46 15.40
N ARG A 487 2.88 -16.86 16.48
CA ARG A 487 3.45 -15.66 17.11
C ARG A 487 4.89 -15.89 17.53
N ALA A 488 5.17 -16.97 18.27
CA ALA A 488 6.52 -17.32 18.71
C ALA A 488 7.47 -17.56 17.52
N ALA A 489 6.99 -18.24 16.47
CA ALA A 489 7.77 -18.48 15.26
C ALA A 489 8.14 -17.16 14.54
N ILE A 490 7.20 -16.20 14.45
CA ILE A 490 7.44 -14.88 13.86
C ILE A 490 8.50 -14.12 14.66
N LEU A 491 8.35 -14.06 15.99
CA LEU A 491 9.30 -13.36 16.86
C LEU A 491 10.70 -13.97 16.80
N LYS A 492 10.81 -15.30 16.80
CA LYS A 492 12.09 -16.02 16.71
C LYS A 492 12.85 -15.72 15.40
N LYS A 493 12.14 -15.41 14.31
CA LYS A 493 12.75 -15.05 13.02
C LYS A 493 13.08 -13.54 12.90
N GLY A 494 12.94 -12.77 13.98
CA GLY A 494 13.15 -11.32 14.00
C GLY A 494 11.97 -10.51 13.45
N GLY A 495 10.81 -11.16 13.30
CA GLY A 495 9.58 -10.52 12.91
C GLY A 495 8.91 -9.77 14.06
N ARG A 496 7.97 -8.87 13.74
CA ARG A 496 7.20 -8.11 14.72
C ARG A 496 5.73 -8.54 14.71
N VAL A 497 5.16 -8.72 15.89
CA VAL A 497 3.73 -8.93 16.10
C VAL A 497 3.23 -7.76 16.92
N ALA A 498 2.04 -7.24 16.57
CA ALA A 498 1.45 -6.12 17.30
C ALA A 498 1.25 -6.51 18.77
N ASP A 499 1.52 -5.59 19.71
CA ASP A 499 1.55 -5.92 21.13
C ASP A 499 0.19 -6.43 21.62
N PHE A 500 0.24 -7.39 22.53
CA PHE A 500 -0.92 -8.00 23.17
C PHE A 500 -1.28 -7.26 24.47
N GLY A 501 -0.39 -6.41 24.98
CA GLY A 501 -0.52 -5.77 26.28
C GLY A 501 -0.67 -6.83 27.38
N ASP A 502 -1.52 -6.56 28.37
CA ASP A 502 -1.79 -7.49 29.48
C ASP A 502 -2.75 -8.63 29.12
N MET A 503 -3.14 -8.76 27.85
CA MET A 503 -4.14 -9.74 27.44
C MET A 503 -3.55 -11.12 27.20
N THR A 504 -4.35 -12.15 27.49
CA THR A 504 -3.99 -13.51 27.09
C THR A 504 -4.21 -13.71 25.59
N THR A 505 -3.49 -14.66 25.00
CA THR A 505 -3.71 -15.06 23.59
C THR A 505 -5.14 -15.54 23.34
N GLY A 506 -5.79 -16.13 24.35
CA GLY A 506 -7.20 -16.50 24.29
C GLY A 506 -8.11 -15.30 24.07
N ASP A 507 -7.93 -14.23 24.85
CA ASP A 507 -8.71 -13.00 24.72
C ASP A 507 -8.53 -12.34 23.35
N ILE A 508 -7.31 -12.42 22.81
CA ILE A 508 -6.97 -11.84 21.52
C ILE A 508 -7.58 -12.64 20.38
N VAL A 509 -7.54 -13.97 20.46
CA VAL A 509 -8.25 -14.84 19.52
C VAL A 509 -9.74 -14.51 19.51
N ASP A 510 -10.36 -14.37 20.68
CA ASP A 510 -11.79 -14.04 20.77
C ASP A 510 -12.11 -12.66 20.19
N ARG A 511 -11.27 -11.64 20.46
CA ARG A 511 -11.43 -10.31 19.86
C ARG A 511 -11.27 -10.35 18.35
N ALA A 512 -10.26 -11.05 17.84
CA ALA A 512 -10.03 -11.18 16.40
C ALA A 512 -11.20 -11.90 15.70
N ILE A 513 -11.74 -12.96 16.30
CA ILE A 513 -12.94 -13.65 15.78
C ILE A 513 -14.14 -12.70 15.75
N ASN A 514 -14.34 -11.88 16.79
CA ASN A 514 -15.42 -10.92 16.82
C ASN A 514 -15.26 -9.81 15.75
N VAL A 515 -14.04 -9.34 15.51
CA VAL A 515 -13.75 -8.39 14.41
C VAL A 515 -14.02 -9.01 13.03
N LEU A 516 -13.72 -10.30 12.88
CA LEU A 516 -13.85 -11.06 11.63
C LEU A 516 -15.13 -11.92 11.55
N LYS A 517 -16.17 -11.60 12.33
CA LYS A 517 -17.42 -12.41 12.45
C LYS A 517 -18.23 -12.59 11.16
N ASP A 518 -17.94 -11.77 10.17
CA ASP A 518 -18.50 -11.82 8.81
C ASP A 518 -17.68 -12.71 7.86
N LEU A 519 -16.44 -13.05 8.23
CA LEU A 519 -15.55 -13.92 7.47
C LEU A 519 -15.40 -15.31 8.12
N ILE A 520 -15.47 -15.37 9.45
CA ILE A 520 -15.30 -16.57 10.27
C ILE A 520 -16.62 -16.85 10.99
N LYS A 521 -17.08 -18.09 10.92
CA LYS A 521 -18.28 -18.58 11.62
C LYS A 521 -17.91 -19.62 12.68
N GLU A 522 -18.79 -19.72 13.66
CA GLU A 522 -18.67 -20.61 14.80
C GLU A 522 -19.76 -21.70 14.74
N ARG A 523 -19.36 -22.96 14.91
CA ARG A 523 -20.24 -24.10 15.18
C ARG A 523 -20.29 -24.31 16.69
N LYS A 524 -21.50 -24.26 17.26
CA LYS A 524 -21.75 -24.43 18.70
C LYS A 524 -22.38 -25.77 19.05
N ASP A 525 -22.71 -26.57 18.03
CA ASP A 525 -23.32 -27.91 18.11
C ASP A 525 -22.31 -29.03 18.40
N LEU A 526 -21.08 -28.67 18.77
CA LEU A 526 -19.97 -29.59 19.03
C LEU A 526 -19.48 -29.43 20.48
N LEU A 527 -18.70 -30.39 20.95
CA LEU A 527 -18.16 -30.42 22.34
C LEU A 527 -17.40 -29.15 22.73
N GLU A 528 -16.77 -28.49 21.76
CA GLU A 528 -16.19 -27.16 21.92
C GLU A 528 -16.54 -26.28 20.71
N PRO A 529 -16.53 -24.94 20.85
CA PRO A 529 -16.67 -24.02 19.73
C PRO A 529 -15.66 -24.32 18.62
N VAL A 530 -16.16 -24.60 17.42
CA VAL A 530 -15.34 -24.84 16.23
C VAL A 530 -15.50 -23.70 15.25
N PHE A 531 -14.39 -23.04 14.93
CA PHE A 531 -14.34 -21.91 14.01
C PHE A 531 -13.94 -22.34 12.60
N TYR A 532 -14.63 -21.83 11.59
CA TYR A 532 -14.32 -22.11 10.19
C TYR A 532 -14.43 -20.85 9.33
N ALA A 533 -13.63 -20.79 8.27
CA ALA A 533 -13.69 -19.70 7.29
C ALA A 533 -14.92 -19.89 6.37
N GLU A 534 -15.88 -18.98 6.48
CA GLU A 534 -17.05 -18.91 5.58
C GLU A 534 -16.65 -18.23 4.27
N LYS A 535 -16.11 -17.01 4.36
CA LYS A 535 -15.62 -16.25 3.22
C LYS A 535 -14.11 -16.41 3.05
N ARG A 536 -13.68 -17.61 2.65
CA ARG A 536 -12.24 -17.98 2.54
C ARG A 536 -11.40 -17.01 1.73
N PHE A 537 -11.90 -16.55 0.59
CA PHE A 537 -11.15 -15.65 -0.28
C PHE A 537 -10.98 -14.25 0.32
N GLU A 538 -12.01 -13.70 0.97
CA GLU A 538 -11.89 -12.43 1.70
C GLU A 538 -10.93 -12.57 2.88
N LEU A 539 -10.98 -13.71 3.59
CA LEU A 539 -10.05 -14.02 4.66
C LEU A 539 -8.60 -14.20 4.15
N SER A 540 -8.39 -14.52 2.87
CA SER A 540 -7.05 -14.73 2.29
C SER A 540 -6.19 -13.46 2.23
N TYR A 541 -6.80 -12.28 2.39
CA TYR A 541 -6.09 -11.01 2.58
C TYR A 541 -5.12 -11.07 3.77
N TYR A 542 -5.52 -11.73 4.85
CA TYR A 542 -4.81 -11.76 6.14
C TYR A 542 -3.54 -12.65 6.15
N PRO A 543 -3.56 -13.90 5.62
CA PRO A 543 -2.35 -14.72 5.46
C PRO A 543 -1.26 -14.08 4.62
N ILE A 544 -1.63 -13.27 3.62
CA ILE A 544 -0.66 -12.60 2.76
C ILE A 544 0.15 -11.57 3.56
N VAL A 545 -0.48 -10.89 4.52
CA VAL A 545 0.20 -9.98 5.45
C VAL A 545 1.15 -10.76 6.37
N SER A 546 0.74 -11.92 6.87
CA SER A 546 1.60 -12.80 7.67
C SER A 546 2.76 -13.41 6.85
N ALA A 547 2.54 -13.71 5.56
CA ALA A 547 3.57 -14.23 4.66
C ALA A 547 4.67 -13.19 4.38
N ALA A 548 4.36 -11.89 4.52
CA ALA A 548 5.35 -10.82 4.35
C ALA A 548 6.55 -10.97 5.32
N MET A 549 6.36 -11.65 6.46
CA MET A 549 7.42 -11.96 7.43
C MET A 549 8.53 -12.85 6.88
N TYR A 550 8.25 -13.62 5.82
CA TYR A 550 9.23 -14.46 5.15
C TYR A 550 9.81 -13.79 3.89
N THR A 551 9.32 -12.59 3.55
CA THR A 551 9.78 -11.86 2.37
C THR A 551 10.65 -10.70 2.79
N LYS A 552 11.90 -10.68 2.33
CA LYS A 552 12.75 -9.49 2.38
C LYS A 552 12.61 -8.73 1.09
N ILE A 553 12.28 -7.44 1.18
CA ILE A 553 12.30 -6.56 0.01
C ILE A 553 13.75 -6.40 -0.43
N LYS A 554 14.05 -6.85 -1.64
CA LYS A 554 15.39 -6.79 -2.21
C LYS A 554 15.76 -5.33 -2.51
N GLN A 555 16.87 -4.85 -1.95
CA GLN A 555 17.31 -3.46 -2.07
C GLN A 555 18.19 -3.16 -3.32
N GLY A 556 18.17 -4.01 -4.36
CA GLY A 556 18.94 -3.78 -5.59
C GLY A 556 19.29 -5.03 -6.40
N GLY A 557 20.13 -4.87 -7.42
CA GLY A 557 20.64 -5.95 -8.29
C GLY A 557 20.00 -5.96 -9.70
N ALA A 558 20.80 -6.19 -10.74
CA ALA A 558 20.32 -6.33 -12.12
C ALA A 558 19.48 -7.61 -12.29
N LYS A 559 18.54 -7.62 -13.25
CA LYS A 559 17.64 -8.75 -13.52
C LYS A 559 18.33 -10.14 -13.58
N PRO A 560 19.51 -10.30 -14.21
CA PRO A 560 20.18 -11.60 -14.25
C PRO A 560 20.61 -12.11 -12.86
N ALA A 561 21.02 -11.21 -11.97
CA ALA A 561 21.36 -11.52 -10.57
C ALA A 561 20.12 -11.74 -9.67
N GLN A 562 18.93 -11.79 -10.27
CA GLN A 562 17.65 -12.09 -9.60
C GLN A 562 17.16 -13.50 -9.92
N ILE A 563 17.78 -14.19 -10.89
CA ILE A 563 17.43 -15.57 -11.24
C ILE A 563 18.12 -16.50 -10.23
N LEU A 564 17.31 -17.25 -9.48
CA LEU A 564 17.80 -18.34 -8.63
C LEU A 564 18.12 -19.54 -9.52
N HIS A 565 19.40 -19.82 -9.70
CA HIS A 565 19.87 -21.05 -10.33
C HIS A 565 19.91 -22.17 -9.27
N GLY A 566 18.78 -22.84 -9.04
CA GLY A 566 18.69 -23.96 -8.11
C GLY A 566 17.26 -24.34 -7.71
N TYR A 567 17.15 -25.41 -6.92
CA TYR A 567 15.88 -25.81 -6.29
C TYR A 567 15.77 -25.18 -4.91
N VAL A 568 14.61 -24.61 -4.59
CA VAL A 568 14.29 -24.19 -3.23
C VAL A 568 13.81 -25.43 -2.48
N GLN A 569 14.47 -25.76 -1.37
CA GLN A 569 14.09 -26.88 -0.52
C GLN A 569 14.00 -26.46 0.95
N LEU A 570 13.20 -27.17 1.73
CA LEU A 570 13.28 -27.05 3.18
C LEU A 570 14.67 -27.45 3.68
N THR A 571 15.14 -26.75 4.71
CA THR A 571 16.33 -27.14 5.46
C THR A 571 16.11 -28.47 6.17
N GLU A 572 17.19 -29.23 6.40
CA GLU A 572 17.12 -30.50 7.15
C GLU A 572 16.54 -30.32 8.55
N ILE A 573 16.82 -29.19 9.19
CA ILE A 573 16.26 -28.80 10.48
C ILE A 573 14.74 -28.73 10.40
N GLU A 574 14.17 -28.01 9.41
CA GLU A 574 12.71 -27.92 9.25
C GLU A 574 12.10 -29.28 8.87
N ARG A 575 12.81 -30.12 8.10
CA ARG A 575 12.35 -31.49 7.80
C ARG A 575 12.29 -32.36 9.06
N SER A 576 13.21 -32.17 10.01
CA SER A 576 13.28 -32.93 11.27
C SER A 576 12.23 -32.54 12.31
N ILE A 577 11.78 -31.26 12.30
CA ILE A 577 10.77 -30.72 13.23
C ILE A 577 9.36 -31.27 12.93
N GLY A 578 9.16 -31.88 11.75
CA GLY A 578 7.94 -32.59 11.38
C GLY A 578 7.08 -31.86 10.36
N ARG A 579 5.91 -32.44 10.04
CA ARG A 579 5.04 -31.94 8.96
C ARG A 579 4.31 -30.63 9.27
N GLU A 580 4.14 -30.24 10.53
CA GLU A 580 3.31 -29.07 10.89
C GLU A 580 3.89 -27.76 10.31
N ASN A 581 5.19 -27.52 10.46
CA ASN A 581 5.85 -26.35 9.86
C ASN A 581 5.86 -26.42 8.33
N TYR A 582 6.17 -27.60 7.78
CA TYR A 582 6.21 -27.82 6.34
C TYR A 582 4.85 -27.56 5.68
N ASP A 583 3.78 -28.15 6.22
CA ASP A 583 2.44 -27.98 5.72
C ASP A 583 2.04 -26.50 5.83
N PHE A 584 2.28 -25.86 6.98
CA PHE A 584 2.02 -24.44 7.19
C PHE A 584 2.73 -23.55 6.14
N TYR A 585 4.04 -23.74 5.93
CA TYR A 585 4.80 -22.96 4.96
C TYR A 585 4.30 -23.15 3.55
N CYS A 586 4.07 -24.40 3.18
CA CYS A 586 3.61 -24.67 1.85
C CYS A 586 2.16 -24.20 1.68
N PHE A 587 1.30 -24.13 2.71
CA PHE A 587 -0.01 -23.48 2.64
C PHE A 587 0.06 -22.01 2.22
N LEU A 588 1.10 -21.30 2.64
CA LEU A 588 1.35 -19.93 2.21
C LEU A 588 1.81 -19.85 0.74
N ILE A 589 2.42 -20.91 0.20
CA ILE A 589 3.05 -20.92 -1.13
C ILE A 589 2.16 -21.57 -2.20
N TRP A 590 1.41 -22.63 -1.88
CA TRP A 590 0.63 -23.40 -2.84
C TRP A 590 -0.41 -22.61 -3.62
N PRO A 591 -1.12 -21.61 -3.06
CA PRO A 591 -1.96 -20.73 -3.86
C PRO A 591 -1.22 -20.11 -5.04
N PHE A 592 0.02 -19.66 -4.81
CA PHE A 592 0.87 -19.10 -5.87
C PHE A 592 1.29 -20.18 -6.86
N ILE A 593 1.68 -21.37 -6.40
CA ILE A 593 2.02 -22.51 -7.29
C ILE A 593 0.83 -22.87 -8.19
N GLU A 594 -0.39 -22.94 -7.63
CA GLU A 594 -1.61 -23.19 -8.40
C GLU A 594 -1.91 -22.04 -9.38
N THR A 595 -1.58 -20.78 -9.06
CA THR A 595 -1.64 -19.67 -10.03
C THR A 595 -0.69 -19.88 -11.20
N TYR A 596 0.59 -20.22 -10.96
CA TYR A 596 1.56 -20.45 -12.04
C TYR A 596 1.16 -21.64 -12.92
N TRP A 597 0.61 -22.69 -12.30
CA TRP A 597 0.04 -23.82 -13.02
C TRP A 597 -1.16 -23.39 -13.88
N LEU A 598 -2.11 -22.64 -13.31
CA LEU A 598 -3.27 -22.11 -14.03
C LEU A 598 -2.84 -21.23 -15.21
N ALA A 599 -1.86 -20.34 -15.02
CA ALA A 599 -1.33 -19.49 -16.08
C ALA A 599 -0.73 -20.32 -17.22
N ALA A 600 0.07 -21.35 -16.91
CA ALA A 600 0.67 -22.24 -17.90
C ALA A 600 -0.39 -23.06 -18.67
N VAL A 601 -1.40 -23.61 -17.99
CA VAL A 601 -2.50 -24.34 -18.63
C VAL A 601 -3.36 -23.40 -19.50
N SER A 602 -3.55 -22.15 -19.09
CA SER A 602 -4.33 -21.18 -19.87
C SER A 602 -3.68 -20.84 -21.21
N LEU A 603 -2.36 -21.03 -21.37
CA LEU A 603 -1.68 -20.79 -22.65
C LEU A 603 -2.17 -21.72 -23.77
N PHE A 604 -2.70 -22.90 -23.45
CA PHE A 604 -3.31 -23.80 -24.43
C PHE A 604 -4.55 -23.19 -25.11
N SER A 605 -5.24 -22.26 -24.46
CA SER A 605 -6.38 -21.55 -25.05
C SER A 605 -5.96 -20.57 -26.15
N MET A 606 -4.66 -20.28 -26.31
CA MET A 606 -4.12 -19.38 -27.34
C MET A 606 -3.91 -20.07 -28.69
N THR A 607 -4.21 -21.37 -28.79
CA THR A 607 -4.05 -22.12 -30.03
C THR A 607 -5.38 -22.70 -30.51
N PRO A 608 -6.44 -21.92 -30.74
CA PRO A 608 -7.75 -22.47 -31.12
C PRO A 608 -7.69 -23.25 -32.44
N SER A 609 -8.49 -24.31 -32.58
CA SER A 609 -8.55 -25.15 -33.78
C SER A 609 -8.99 -24.37 -35.03
N ASN A 610 -9.80 -23.31 -34.83
CA ASN A 610 -10.17 -22.31 -35.83
C ASN A 610 -9.81 -20.91 -35.33
N PRO A 611 -8.65 -20.33 -35.70
CA PRO A 611 -8.28 -18.99 -35.27
C PRO A 611 -9.19 -17.92 -35.92
N PRO A 612 -9.54 -16.83 -35.20
CA PRO A 612 -10.27 -15.71 -35.80
C PRO A 612 -9.45 -15.08 -36.95
N PRO A 613 -10.06 -14.64 -38.07
CA PRO A 613 -9.38 -13.91 -39.13
C PRO A 613 -8.61 -12.70 -38.57
N GLN A 614 -7.30 -12.67 -38.83
CA GLN A 614 -6.42 -11.58 -38.43
C GLN A 614 -6.73 -10.32 -39.27
N PRO A 615 -6.61 -9.10 -38.70
CA PRO A 615 -6.65 -7.88 -39.50
C PRO A 615 -5.45 -7.90 -40.46
N THR A 616 -5.77 -8.01 -41.76
CA THR A 616 -4.83 -8.13 -42.86
C THR A 616 -3.87 -6.96 -42.85
N THR A 617 -2.64 -7.18 -42.40
CA THR A 617 -1.52 -6.32 -42.80
C THR A 617 -0.61 -7.15 -43.70
N THR A 618 -0.55 -6.68 -44.94
CA THR A 618 0.44 -7.04 -45.97
C THR A 618 0.19 -8.36 -46.71
N ILE A 619 -0.22 -8.19 -47.98
CA ILE A 619 -0.12 -9.19 -49.04
C ILE A 619 1.32 -9.72 -49.07
N VAL A 620 1.53 -10.96 -48.63
CA VAL A 620 2.78 -11.67 -48.86
C VAL A 620 2.52 -12.74 -49.92
N LYS A 621 3.15 -12.54 -51.08
CA LYS A 621 3.27 -13.52 -52.16
C LYS A 621 3.73 -14.86 -51.58
N LYS A 622 3.10 -15.94 -52.03
CA LYS A 622 3.51 -17.33 -51.78
C LYS A 622 5.01 -17.49 -52.04
N THR A 623 5.80 -17.60 -50.98
CA THR A 623 7.11 -18.24 -51.02
C THR A 623 7.13 -19.36 -49.99
N SER A 624 7.55 -20.52 -50.48
CA SER A 624 7.63 -21.81 -49.81
C SER A 624 8.66 -21.81 -48.68
N SER A 625 8.28 -21.30 -47.52
CA SER A 625 8.84 -21.70 -46.23
C SER A 625 7.70 -21.65 -45.21
N LYS A 626 7.25 -22.81 -44.71
CA LYS A 626 6.18 -22.89 -43.71
C LYS A 626 6.69 -22.30 -42.39
N LYS A 627 6.72 -20.97 -42.27
CA LYS A 627 6.86 -20.30 -40.98
C LYS A 627 5.58 -20.55 -40.17
N PRO A 628 5.68 -21.01 -38.91
CA PRO A 628 4.52 -21.27 -38.08
C PRO A 628 3.71 -19.98 -37.90
N ILE A 629 2.39 -20.06 -38.09
CA ILE A 629 1.48 -18.93 -37.95
C ILE A 629 1.37 -18.60 -36.45
N ILE A 630 1.82 -17.40 -36.07
CA ILE A 630 1.69 -16.91 -34.69
C ILE A 630 0.38 -16.14 -34.58
N THR A 631 -0.50 -16.59 -33.68
CA THR A 631 -1.78 -15.92 -33.39
C THR A 631 -1.61 -14.95 -32.23
N TRP A 632 -2.02 -13.70 -32.44
CA TRP A 632 -1.97 -12.63 -31.44
C TRP A 632 -3.36 -12.40 -30.85
N PHE A 633 -3.43 -12.30 -29.53
CA PHE A 633 -4.66 -12.05 -28.78
C PHE A 633 -4.58 -10.72 -28.05
N ASN A 634 -5.72 -10.12 -27.73
CA ASN A 634 -5.77 -9.01 -26.80
C ASN A 634 -5.35 -9.48 -25.40
N GLU A 635 -4.35 -8.83 -24.78
CA GLU A 635 -3.82 -9.23 -23.47
C GLU A 635 -4.90 -9.17 -22.37
N HIS A 636 -5.71 -8.11 -22.38
CA HIS A 636 -6.74 -7.91 -21.36
C HIS A 636 -7.83 -8.98 -21.43
N ASP A 637 -8.28 -9.32 -22.63
CA ASP A 637 -9.36 -10.29 -22.82
C ASP A 637 -8.85 -11.71 -22.52
N PHE A 638 -7.60 -12.02 -22.87
CA PHE A 638 -6.95 -13.28 -22.49
C PHE A 638 -6.86 -13.44 -20.96
N HIS A 639 -6.45 -12.40 -20.23
CA HIS A 639 -6.40 -12.45 -18.76
C HIS A 639 -7.78 -12.70 -18.14
N ASN A 640 -8.84 -12.08 -18.66
CA ASN A 640 -10.21 -12.30 -18.15
C ASN A 640 -10.70 -13.73 -18.43
N LYS A 641 -10.39 -14.27 -19.61
CA LYS A 641 -10.68 -15.66 -19.98
C LYS A 641 -9.93 -16.66 -19.09
N CYS A 642 -8.65 -16.42 -18.82
CA CYS A 642 -7.83 -17.22 -17.90
C CYS A 642 -8.43 -17.24 -16.48
N GLN A 643 -8.87 -16.09 -15.98
CA GLN A 643 -9.51 -16.01 -14.66
C GLN A 643 -10.84 -16.78 -14.61
N LEU A 644 -11.68 -16.65 -15.64
CA LEU A 644 -12.92 -17.42 -15.75
C LEU A 644 -12.64 -18.92 -15.78
N PHE A 645 -11.65 -19.34 -16.55
CA PHE A 645 -11.20 -20.73 -16.62
C PHE A 645 -10.75 -21.26 -15.25
N GLY A 646 -9.95 -20.48 -14.51
CA GLY A 646 -9.54 -20.81 -13.15
C GLY A 646 -10.71 -20.98 -12.18
N LYS A 647 -11.74 -20.11 -12.26
CA LYS A 647 -12.96 -20.24 -11.45
C LYS A 647 -13.66 -21.57 -11.73
N THR A 648 -13.79 -21.96 -13.00
CA THR A 648 -14.36 -23.26 -13.39
C THR A 648 -13.54 -24.42 -12.81
N LEU A 649 -12.22 -24.39 -12.94
CA LEU A 649 -11.34 -25.44 -12.40
C LEU A 649 -11.42 -25.56 -10.88
N TYR A 650 -11.61 -24.45 -10.16
CA TYR A 650 -11.81 -24.50 -8.71
C TYR A 650 -13.13 -25.19 -8.32
N TYR A 651 -14.25 -24.80 -8.93
CA TYR A 651 -15.55 -25.42 -8.63
C TYR A 651 -15.64 -26.88 -9.07
N GLN A 652 -14.83 -27.31 -10.05
CA GLN A 652 -14.69 -28.71 -10.45
C GLN A 652 -13.69 -29.51 -9.58
N GLY A 653 -12.99 -28.86 -8.64
CA GLY A 653 -12.03 -29.51 -7.73
C GLY A 653 -10.60 -29.66 -8.27
N ASP A 654 -10.33 -29.15 -9.46
CA ASP A 654 -8.99 -29.13 -10.07
C ASP A 654 -8.10 -28.06 -9.44
N LEU A 655 -8.63 -26.92 -9.03
CA LEU A 655 -7.90 -26.02 -8.14
C LEU A 655 -8.36 -26.23 -6.71
N SER A 656 -7.41 -26.27 -5.77
CA SER A 656 -7.75 -26.35 -4.34
C SER A 656 -7.81 -25.00 -3.66
N TYR A 657 -7.14 -24.00 -4.24
CA TYR A 657 -7.07 -22.65 -3.70
C TYR A 657 -7.76 -21.70 -4.65
N PHE A 658 -8.84 -21.07 -4.19
CA PHE A 658 -9.53 -20.07 -5.01
C PHE A 658 -8.66 -18.83 -5.20
N GLU A 659 -7.76 -18.54 -4.26
CA GLU A 659 -6.73 -17.53 -4.32
C GLU A 659 -5.86 -17.63 -5.58
N ALA A 660 -5.78 -18.82 -6.19
CA ALA A 660 -5.03 -19.05 -7.42
C ALA A 660 -5.54 -18.20 -8.60
N VAL A 661 -6.82 -17.82 -8.60
CA VAL A 661 -7.47 -17.03 -9.68
C VAL A 661 -7.30 -15.53 -9.51
N ASN A 662 -6.52 -15.09 -8.52
CA ASN A 662 -6.23 -13.69 -8.26
C ASN A 662 -5.61 -13.00 -9.49
N LYS A 663 -6.23 -11.93 -9.97
CA LYS A 663 -5.82 -11.20 -11.17
C LYS A 663 -4.39 -10.66 -11.12
N GLU A 664 -3.94 -10.16 -9.97
CA GLU A 664 -2.60 -9.61 -9.82
C GLU A 664 -1.54 -10.72 -9.78
N THR A 665 -1.83 -11.83 -9.10
CA THR A 665 -0.94 -12.99 -9.10
C THR A 665 -0.83 -13.62 -10.49
N LEU A 666 -1.95 -13.72 -11.23
CA LEU A 666 -1.95 -14.18 -12.62
C LEU A 666 -1.12 -13.27 -13.53
N LYS A 667 -1.27 -11.95 -13.38
CA LYS A 667 -0.46 -10.98 -14.13
C LYS A 667 1.04 -11.15 -13.85
N ASN A 668 1.42 -11.35 -12.58
CA ASN A 668 2.81 -11.63 -12.22
C ASN A 668 3.31 -12.95 -12.80
N ALA A 669 2.45 -13.97 -12.88
CA ALA A 669 2.78 -15.23 -13.54
C ALA A 669 3.03 -15.03 -15.04
N PHE A 670 2.19 -14.26 -15.73
CA PHE A 670 2.40 -13.95 -17.15
C PHE A 670 3.65 -13.11 -17.39
N ILE A 671 3.95 -12.12 -16.55
CA ILE A 671 5.22 -11.36 -16.63
C ILE A 671 6.42 -12.31 -16.54
N LEU A 672 6.39 -13.28 -15.61
CA LEU A 672 7.46 -14.27 -15.52
C LEU A 672 7.55 -15.14 -16.78
N LEU A 673 6.42 -15.60 -17.33
CA LEU A 673 6.39 -16.38 -18.56
C LEU A 673 6.90 -15.57 -19.77
N GLU A 674 6.69 -14.25 -19.79
CA GLU A 674 7.26 -13.32 -20.79
C GLU A 674 8.79 -13.23 -20.62
N GLU A 675 9.26 -13.07 -19.38
CA GLU A 675 10.69 -12.96 -19.09
C GLU A 675 11.47 -14.25 -19.41
N VAL A 676 10.84 -15.42 -19.25
CA VAL A 676 11.40 -16.72 -19.63
C VAL A 676 11.30 -16.97 -21.14
N GLY A 677 10.58 -16.14 -21.89
CA GLY A 677 10.43 -16.25 -23.34
C GLY A 677 9.40 -17.30 -23.79
N ILE A 678 8.48 -17.69 -22.92
CA ILE A 678 7.37 -18.61 -23.24
C ILE A 678 6.25 -17.85 -23.96
N ILE A 679 5.99 -16.61 -23.54
CA ILE A 679 5.03 -15.71 -24.21
C ILE A 679 5.75 -14.48 -24.78
N MET A 680 5.16 -13.91 -25.82
CA MET A 680 5.61 -12.66 -26.46
C MET A 680 4.52 -11.61 -26.31
N VAL A 681 4.89 -10.41 -25.87
CA VAL A 681 3.97 -9.28 -25.71
C VAL A 681 4.41 -8.11 -26.60
N LYS A 682 3.48 -7.61 -27.43
CA LYS A 682 3.68 -6.38 -28.21
C LYS A 682 2.97 -5.22 -27.50
N ARG A 683 3.76 -4.23 -27.07
CA ARG A 683 3.27 -3.01 -26.42
C ARG A 683 3.44 -1.83 -27.38
N SER A 684 2.40 -1.03 -27.56
CA SER A 684 2.45 0.23 -28.31
C SER A 684 2.86 1.39 -27.40
N ARG A 685 3.43 2.46 -27.98
CA ARG A 685 3.65 3.74 -27.29
C ARG A 685 2.38 4.59 -27.19
N ASP A 686 1.37 4.29 -28.01
CA ASP A 686 0.06 4.93 -27.95
C ASP A 686 -0.86 4.15 -27.00
N ASP A 687 -1.31 4.82 -25.94
CA ASP A 687 -2.22 4.28 -24.91
C ASP A 687 -3.56 3.78 -25.48
N LYS A 688 -3.94 4.21 -26.70
CA LYS A 688 -5.15 3.74 -27.38
C LYS A 688 -5.02 2.33 -27.95
N ILE A 689 -3.80 1.88 -28.26
CA ILE A 689 -3.56 0.56 -28.83
C ILE A 689 -3.31 -0.42 -27.68
N LYS A 690 -4.31 -1.27 -27.41
CA LYS A 690 -4.21 -2.30 -26.37
C LYS A 690 -3.08 -3.28 -26.68
N PRO A 691 -2.29 -3.71 -25.68
CA PRO A 691 -1.21 -4.66 -25.88
C PRO A 691 -1.76 -6.03 -26.32
N THR A 692 -0.95 -6.73 -27.13
CA THR A 692 -1.28 -8.05 -27.65
C THR A 692 -0.27 -9.10 -27.19
N ILE A 693 -0.76 -10.32 -26.98
CA ILE A 693 -0.01 -11.45 -26.42
C ILE A 693 -0.06 -12.63 -27.40
N ALA A 694 1.05 -13.35 -27.55
CA ALA A 694 1.17 -14.55 -28.36
C ALA A 694 2.06 -15.60 -27.67
N LEU A 695 1.86 -16.87 -28.00
CA LEU A 695 2.72 -17.96 -27.54
C LEU A 695 3.99 -18.02 -28.41
N ALA A 696 5.16 -18.24 -27.79
CA ALA A 696 6.39 -18.45 -28.54
C ALA A 696 6.31 -19.75 -29.36
N VAL A 697 6.97 -19.75 -30.53
CA VAL A 697 6.88 -20.84 -31.53
C VAL A 697 7.21 -22.21 -30.94
N ASP A 698 8.24 -22.27 -30.10
CA ASP A 698 8.73 -23.48 -29.44
C ASP A 698 7.73 -24.10 -28.44
N TYR A 699 6.74 -23.33 -28.00
CA TYR A 699 5.77 -23.74 -26.98
C TYR A 699 4.39 -24.03 -27.58
N ILE A 700 4.23 -23.92 -28.90
CA ILE A 700 2.97 -24.27 -29.59
C ILE A 700 2.68 -25.78 -29.40
N PRO A 701 1.51 -26.16 -28.84
CA PRO A 701 1.17 -27.55 -28.61
C PRO A 701 0.88 -28.31 -29.91
N THR A 702 1.13 -29.63 -29.90
CA THR A 702 0.75 -30.52 -30.99
C THR A 702 -0.73 -30.88 -30.90
N ARG A 703 -1.34 -31.15 -32.05
CA ARG A 703 -2.74 -31.58 -32.17
C ARG A 703 -2.83 -32.96 -32.81
N ASN A 704 -3.79 -33.76 -32.38
CA ASN A 704 -4.06 -35.07 -32.96
C ASN A 704 -4.84 -34.95 -34.29
N SER A 705 -5.13 -36.09 -34.93
CA SER A 705 -5.91 -36.18 -36.17
C SER A 705 -7.30 -35.54 -36.07
N ASP A 706 -7.88 -35.55 -34.88
CA ASP A 706 -9.22 -35.02 -34.59
C ASP A 706 -9.21 -33.52 -34.28
N GLY A 707 -8.02 -32.90 -34.33
CA GLY A 707 -7.84 -31.49 -34.07
C GLY A 707 -7.93 -31.11 -32.59
N ALA A 708 -7.77 -32.06 -31.67
CA ALA A 708 -7.66 -31.84 -30.21
C ALA A 708 -6.20 -31.69 -29.76
N ILE A 709 -5.96 -30.93 -28.70
CA ILE A 709 -4.61 -30.74 -28.11
C ILE A 709 -4.08 -32.04 -27.51
N GLU A 710 -2.86 -32.41 -27.87
CA GLU A 710 -2.16 -33.51 -27.23
C GLU A 710 -1.39 -33.04 -25.97
N PRO A 711 -1.37 -33.83 -24.88
CA PRO A 711 -0.57 -33.55 -23.69
C PRO A 711 0.93 -33.87 -23.93
N LYS A 712 1.55 -33.19 -24.90
CA LYS A 712 2.96 -33.36 -25.29
C LYS A 712 3.61 -32.01 -25.62
N GLY A 713 4.94 -32.00 -25.65
CA GLY A 713 5.75 -30.81 -26.00
C GLY A 713 6.16 -29.95 -24.80
N LYS A 714 6.97 -28.92 -25.06
CA LYS A 714 7.63 -28.09 -24.03
C LYS A 714 6.64 -27.42 -23.07
N LEU A 715 5.48 -26.99 -23.57
CA LEU A 715 4.44 -26.36 -22.74
C LEU A 715 3.80 -27.36 -21.78
N TRP A 716 3.54 -28.59 -22.23
CA TRP A 716 3.02 -29.65 -21.35
C TRP A 716 4.05 -30.09 -20.31
N GLU A 717 5.32 -30.20 -20.69
CA GLU A 717 6.43 -30.50 -19.77
C GLU A 717 6.52 -29.47 -18.63
N LEU A 718 6.32 -28.19 -18.93
CA LEU A 718 6.24 -27.12 -17.93
C LEU A 718 5.04 -27.33 -17.00
N VAL A 719 3.85 -27.60 -17.55
CA VAL A 719 2.64 -27.86 -16.76
C VAL A 719 2.82 -29.06 -15.84
N GLU A 720 3.38 -30.15 -16.33
CA GLU A 720 3.66 -31.35 -15.53
C GLU A 720 4.73 -31.11 -14.47
N ARG A 721 5.77 -30.34 -14.78
CA ARG A 721 6.82 -29.96 -13.81
C ARG A 721 6.23 -29.16 -12.65
N ILE A 722 5.38 -28.18 -12.92
CA ILE A 722 4.67 -27.42 -11.87
C ILE A 722 3.67 -28.36 -11.15
N GLY A 723 2.99 -29.23 -11.91
CA GLY A 723 2.03 -30.21 -11.42
C GLY A 723 2.61 -31.18 -10.39
N LYS A 724 3.87 -31.59 -10.50
CA LYS A 724 4.57 -32.42 -9.50
C LYS A 724 4.55 -31.78 -8.11
N PHE A 725 4.90 -30.49 -8.00
CA PHE A 725 4.89 -29.75 -6.73
C PHE A 725 3.48 -29.45 -6.20
N ARG A 726 2.49 -29.37 -7.10
CA ARG A 726 1.05 -29.25 -6.74
C ARG A 726 0.49 -30.55 -6.15
N ARG A 727 1.06 -31.70 -6.50
CA ARG A 727 0.62 -33.05 -6.09
C ARG A 727 1.30 -33.52 -4.79
N GLU A 728 2.55 -33.11 -4.56
CA GLU A 728 3.28 -33.42 -3.33
C GLU A 728 2.55 -32.85 -2.09
N GLY A 729 2.10 -33.71 -1.19
CA GLY A 729 1.27 -33.36 -0.02
C GLY A 729 -0.25 -33.59 -0.15
N LYS A 730 -0.75 -34.05 -1.31
CA LYS A 730 -2.15 -34.48 -1.48
C LYS A 730 -2.21 -35.90 -2.00
N ASN A 731 -3.05 -36.76 -1.41
CA ASN A 731 -3.50 -38.02 -2.03
C ASN A 731 -4.42 -37.74 -3.23
N ARG A 732 -3.93 -36.99 -4.23
CA ARG A 732 -4.65 -36.71 -5.47
C ARG A 732 -4.56 -37.95 -6.36
N ARG A 733 -5.69 -38.61 -6.58
CA ARG A 733 -5.87 -39.59 -7.66
C ARG A 733 -5.95 -38.84 -8.99
N ASP A 734 -4.84 -38.28 -9.46
CA ASP A 734 -4.78 -37.60 -10.76
C ASP A 734 -4.47 -38.66 -11.84
N ASN A 735 -5.53 -39.28 -12.38
CA ASN A 735 -5.48 -40.13 -13.58
C ASN A 735 -5.29 -39.27 -14.84
N ALA A 736 -4.83 -39.88 -15.95
CA ALA A 736 -4.73 -39.27 -17.28
C ALA A 736 -6.04 -38.57 -17.76
N THR A 737 -7.18 -38.95 -17.19
CA THR A 737 -8.51 -38.35 -17.42
C THR A 737 -8.62 -36.88 -16.97
N VAL A 738 -7.84 -36.46 -15.95
CA VAL A 738 -7.82 -35.06 -15.50
C VAL A 738 -7.11 -34.19 -16.52
N SER A 739 -6.03 -34.70 -17.12
CA SER A 739 -5.26 -33.98 -18.14
C SER A 739 -6.08 -33.72 -19.42
N SER A 740 -6.82 -34.71 -19.91
CA SER A 740 -7.68 -34.54 -21.09
C SER A 740 -8.85 -33.58 -20.85
N ARG A 741 -9.46 -33.64 -19.65
CA ARG A 741 -10.56 -32.72 -19.27
C ARG A 741 -10.09 -31.27 -19.12
N VAL A 742 -8.93 -31.05 -18.52
CA VAL A 742 -8.39 -29.70 -18.35
C VAL A 742 -8.02 -29.08 -19.71
N LEU A 743 -7.44 -29.85 -20.62
CA LEU A 743 -7.11 -29.40 -21.98
C LEU A 743 -8.37 -29.13 -22.81
N SER A 744 -9.43 -29.96 -22.71
CA SER A 744 -10.68 -29.71 -23.43
C SER A 744 -11.39 -28.44 -22.93
N LEU A 745 -11.34 -28.15 -21.64
CA LEU A 745 -11.84 -26.90 -21.10
C LEU A 745 -11.02 -25.69 -21.56
N ALA A 746 -9.69 -25.83 -21.68
CA ALA A 746 -8.83 -24.78 -22.23
C ALA A 746 -9.18 -24.48 -23.71
N GLU A 747 -9.52 -25.51 -24.50
CA GLU A 747 -10.01 -25.33 -25.87
C GLU A 747 -11.35 -24.58 -25.92
N LEU A 748 -12.29 -24.90 -25.02
CA LEU A 748 -13.58 -24.21 -24.93
C LEU A 748 -13.42 -22.73 -24.60
N VAL A 749 -12.45 -22.38 -23.76
CA VAL A 749 -12.10 -20.99 -23.42
C VAL A 749 -11.46 -20.26 -24.62
N GLY A 750 -10.69 -21.00 -25.43
CA GLY A 750 -10.05 -20.51 -26.65
C GLY A 750 -10.99 -20.31 -27.83
N ALA A 751 -12.20 -20.89 -27.79
CA ALA A 751 -13.19 -20.75 -28.85
C ALA A 751 -13.65 -19.28 -29.03
N PRO A 752 -13.90 -18.84 -30.29
CA PRO A 752 -14.43 -17.49 -30.55
C PRO A 752 -15.82 -17.34 -29.92
N THR A 753 -16.03 -16.25 -29.19
CA THR A 753 -17.32 -15.94 -28.55
C THR A 753 -18.31 -15.39 -29.59
N THR A 754 -19.63 -15.53 -29.37
CA THR A 754 -20.66 -14.98 -30.28
C THR A 754 -20.52 -13.47 -30.52
N ALA A 755 -20.00 -12.73 -29.54
CA ALA A 755 -19.64 -11.32 -29.70
C ALA A 755 -18.49 -11.07 -30.71
N ASP A 756 -17.53 -11.99 -30.81
CA ASP A 756 -16.43 -11.93 -31.79
C ASP A 756 -16.96 -12.18 -33.22
N VAL A 757 -17.99 -13.01 -33.34
CA VAL A 757 -18.67 -13.33 -34.62
C VAL A 757 -19.52 -12.15 -35.13
N VAL A 758 -20.17 -11.40 -34.23
CA VAL A 758 -20.96 -10.20 -34.57
C VAL A 758 -20.07 -9.05 -35.06
N VAL A 759 -18.88 -8.89 -34.48
CA VAL A 759 -17.87 -7.95 -34.98
C VAL A 759 -17.36 -8.36 -36.37
N MET A 760 -17.21 -9.66 -36.63
CA MET A 760 -16.85 -10.17 -37.96
C MET A 760 -17.90 -9.92 -39.04
N THR A 761 -19.20 -10.06 -38.72
CA THR A 761 -20.28 -9.81 -39.69
C THR A 761 -20.40 -8.32 -40.05
N ASN A 762 -20.16 -7.43 -39.09
CA ASN A 762 -20.16 -5.98 -39.31
C ASN A 762 -18.90 -5.45 -40.03
N LEU A 763 -17.76 -6.14 -39.93
CA LEU A 763 -16.54 -5.80 -40.67
C LEU A 763 -16.57 -6.29 -42.12
N MET A 764 -17.23 -7.43 -42.42
CA MET A 764 -17.35 -7.95 -43.78
C MET A 764 -18.41 -7.25 -44.65
N SER A 765 -19.29 -6.44 -44.06
CA SER A 765 -20.40 -5.76 -44.75
C SER A 765 -20.11 -4.31 -45.16
N ARG A 766 -18.90 -3.78 -44.94
CA ARG A 766 -18.50 -2.44 -45.41
C ARG A 766 -17.73 -2.51 -46.74
N PRO A 767 -18.25 -1.92 -47.84
CA PRO A 767 -17.49 -1.83 -49.08
C PRO A 767 -16.33 -0.84 -48.91
N VAL A 768 -15.11 -1.32 -49.14
CA VAL A 768 -13.87 -0.53 -49.10
C VAL A 768 -13.84 0.40 -50.32
N LYS A 769 -13.94 1.72 -50.11
CA LYS A 769 -13.61 2.72 -51.13
C LYS A 769 -12.09 2.74 -51.33
N ALA A 770 -11.65 2.51 -52.56
CA ALA A 770 -10.25 2.55 -52.97
C ALA A 770 -9.67 3.98 -52.88
N GLY A 771 -8.47 4.12 -52.30
CA GLY A 771 -7.78 5.40 -52.22
C GLY A 771 -6.29 5.28 -51.87
N LYS A 772 -5.48 5.12 -52.93
CA LYS A 772 -4.05 5.45 -53.16
C LYS A 772 -2.91 5.01 -52.18
N PRO A 773 -1.71 4.72 -52.72
CA PRO A 773 -0.66 3.98 -52.01
C PRO A 773 0.23 4.89 -51.14
N GLU A 774 0.50 4.43 -49.92
CA GLU A 774 1.47 5.03 -49.00
C GLU A 774 2.92 4.72 -49.43
N ALA A 775 3.76 5.75 -49.26
CA ALA A 775 5.20 5.64 -49.31
C ALA A 775 5.72 4.87 -48.08
N LYS A 776 6.77 4.07 -48.31
CA LYS A 776 7.45 3.17 -47.37
C LYS A 776 7.81 3.80 -46.02
N LEU A 777 7.60 3.03 -44.95
CA LEU A 777 8.50 2.89 -43.80
C LEU A 777 8.55 1.41 -43.39
#